data_AF-A0A4Y2QN69-F1
#
_entry.id   AF-A0A4Y2QN69-F1
#
_cell.length_a   1.000
_cell.length_b   1.000
_cell.length_c   1.000
_cell.angle_alpha   90.00
_cell.angle_beta   90.00
_cell.angle_gamma   90.00
#
_symmetry.space_group_name_H-M   'P 1'
#
loop_
_entity.id
_entity.type
_entity.pdbx_description
1 polymer ?
#
loop_
_entity_poly.entity_id
_entity_poly.type
_entity_poly.pdbx_seq_one_letter_code
_entity_poly.pdbx_strand_id
1 'polypeptide(L)'
;MALKIVSWNCHGLQTHKEDIKSIINKFRPICLGLQETYLKPNLSAKFKNYSTQRNDFQQGSRASGGVACLTSCQIPSKPILLNTQLQAVAIQIQLTRRITICYLYLPPRVHIEKTHLDELIRQLPSPFFLLGDFNGHNTLWGSTDTNPRGCQIETLVEDHGLCLLNDNSYTHFHQASQTFHTIDLAICSSLVPYWKFSTCTNLFNSDHFPIVLTYVKNDFPFPKRPVKYIFEKADWSLFESLCQLTPNMVDKDSIDVAVNTITDCIISSADNSIPKTSGNIPKLCKPWWNTECDTCQKTLEKAWYNFRRYPTTHNLIKFKKARAKFRQIRRRKDYNSTFSYHELKDALRKSNPTSPGPDQIHNNMLKHLGESSLLTILLLFNRIWQKKVFPLSWLKAIVVPIPKPGKDKQDPNNYRPIALTSCLSKLLERMVSARLMHVLERSKWFIPSQSGFRRRRGTIDNLLKLETAIREAFVRKKHLVSIFFDIEKAYDRTWRYGILKDLSDIGLKGNLPLFIKNFLQTRIFQIRIGNILSDNFNQQEGVPQGSVLSVLLFIIKINGIVSKLPAYVHSTLFVDDIQIHCAGDDMGFIQRQLQTAINNMTDWASKNGFIFSPQKTVCMHFCRRRGLHPDPDFQLNGSPIPIVQETKFLGIIFDTKLTFRSHIKHLKTKCIRTLNIMKVLSSTSWGADKVSLMRIYRSLVRSKLDYGVPVYGSAAMSTLKMLDSVHHQGLRIATGAFRTTPIPSLHEPSLELRRHRLSLSYFYKIKSDESHPQHYKVINPIFGSLFSVRLSFTPTFGFRIGEILRQHYSDYVPIYTDGSKSDNHVGSAAVFPDFTIAETLHPFCSVYTSELYAIYLGLLKISTLNFKKAIIYTDSRSGINALRSAKHNTHPLVMQCLHLHHTLKKSKIKYCWIPGHVGIPGNERADKAAKSANASREAFVPLIDALQAVKLSQYRVWQRIWDGQSNNKLYKIQPSIKGFGNLTIRKHDVILTRLRVGHF
;
A
#
# COMPACT_ATOMS: atom_id res chain seq x y z
N MET A 1 25.87 34.26 -13.42
CA MET A 1 24.66 33.62 -14.00
C MET A 1 23.75 34.78 -14.34
N ALA A 2 23.40 34.96 -15.62
CA ALA A 2 22.70 36.17 -16.07
C ALA A 2 21.30 36.27 -15.45
N LEU A 3 20.92 37.46 -15.00
CA LEU A 3 19.61 37.73 -14.42
C LEU A 3 18.54 37.65 -15.52
N LYS A 4 17.43 36.97 -15.25
CA LYS A 4 16.36 36.74 -16.24
C LYS A 4 14.99 37.06 -15.68
N ILE A 5 14.16 37.75 -16.46
CA ILE A 5 12.75 38.02 -16.15
C ILE A 5 11.92 37.30 -17.21
N VAL A 6 10.84 36.64 -16.82
CA VAL A 6 9.99 35.84 -17.73
C VAL A 6 8.54 36.28 -17.61
N SER A 7 7.78 36.24 -18.70
CA SER A 7 6.33 36.39 -18.74
C SER A 7 5.71 35.26 -19.55
N TRP A 8 4.57 34.71 -19.09
CA TRP A 8 3.89 33.62 -19.79
C TRP A 8 2.40 33.57 -19.46
N ASN A 9 1.54 33.66 -20.48
CA ASN A 9 0.14 33.30 -20.33
C ASN A 9 0.02 31.78 -20.17
N CYS A 10 -0.46 31.34 -19.01
CA CYS A 10 -0.43 29.94 -18.60
C CYS A 10 -1.80 29.25 -18.72
N HIS A 11 -2.85 29.99 -19.09
CA HIS A 11 -4.21 29.49 -19.26
C HIS A 11 -4.66 28.50 -18.14
N GLY A 12 -4.43 28.89 -16.89
CA GLY A 12 -4.70 28.08 -15.70
C GLY A 12 -3.45 27.61 -14.95
N LEU A 13 -3.16 28.26 -13.83
CA LEU A 13 -1.92 28.01 -13.06
C LEU A 13 -1.87 26.62 -12.41
N GLN A 14 -3.00 26.06 -11.97
CA GLN A 14 -3.00 24.77 -11.24
C GLN A 14 -2.82 23.56 -12.15
N THR A 15 -3.39 23.60 -13.35
CA THR A 15 -3.23 22.56 -14.38
C THR A 15 -1.80 22.53 -14.89
N HIS A 16 -1.20 23.71 -15.08
CA HIS A 16 0.15 23.88 -15.61
C HIS A 16 1.22 24.07 -14.53
N LYS A 17 0.94 23.70 -13.27
CA LYS A 17 1.87 23.91 -12.14
C LYS A 17 3.24 23.26 -12.36
N GLU A 18 3.26 22.15 -13.08
CA GLU A 18 4.48 21.39 -13.33
C GLU A 18 5.22 21.88 -14.58
N ASP A 19 4.50 22.49 -15.51
CA ASP A 19 5.03 23.23 -16.64
C ASP A 19 5.70 24.53 -16.15
N ILE A 20 5.07 25.25 -15.21
CA ILE A 20 5.67 26.41 -14.51
C ILE A 20 6.94 26.02 -13.75
N LYS A 21 6.96 24.87 -13.06
CA LYS A 21 8.21 24.36 -12.45
C LYS A 21 9.28 24.06 -13.49
N SER A 22 8.89 23.63 -14.69
CA SER A 22 9.80 23.40 -15.79
C SER A 22 10.36 24.71 -16.33
N ILE A 23 9.55 25.77 -16.45
CA ILE A 23 9.97 27.13 -16.81
C ILE A 23 10.93 27.69 -15.74
N ILE A 24 10.60 27.57 -14.44
CA ILE A 24 11.48 27.98 -13.33
C ILE A 24 12.80 27.20 -13.33
N ASN A 25 12.75 25.88 -13.54
CA ASN A 25 13.94 25.06 -13.61
C ASN A 25 14.80 25.39 -14.84
N LYS A 26 14.18 25.79 -15.96
CA LYS A 26 14.84 26.12 -17.22
C LYS A 26 15.50 27.49 -17.17
N PHE A 27 14.74 28.54 -16.83
CA PHE A 27 15.21 29.92 -16.93
C PHE A 27 15.76 30.49 -15.62
N ARG A 28 15.45 29.88 -14.46
CA ARG A 28 15.71 30.43 -13.12
C ARG A 28 15.43 31.93 -13.03
N PRO A 29 14.21 32.36 -13.40
CA PRO A 29 13.91 33.77 -13.48
C PRO A 29 13.99 34.40 -12.10
N ILE A 30 14.45 35.65 -12.03
CA ILE A 30 14.33 36.45 -10.81
C ILE A 30 12.89 36.87 -10.57
N CYS A 31 12.15 37.16 -11.65
CA CYS A 31 10.71 37.41 -11.66
C CYS A 31 10.05 36.64 -12.81
N LEU A 32 8.94 35.94 -12.52
CA LEU A 32 8.11 35.26 -13.50
C LEU A 32 6.67 35.75 -13.39
N GLY A 33 6.19 36.45 -14.41
CA GLY A 33 4.80 36.84 -14.54
C GLY A 33 3.98 35.77 -15.24
N LEU A 34 2.76 35.57 -14.75
CA LEU A 34 1.80 34.60 -15.25
C LEU A 34 0.48 35.30 -15.53
N GLN A 35 0.01 35.22 -16.77
CA GLN A 35 -1.30 35.73 -17.21
C GLN A 35 -2.32 34.59 -17.29
N GLU A 36 -3.61 34.94 -17.24
CA GLU A 36 -4.76 34.02 -17.16
C GLU A 36 -4.58 32.89 -16.15
N THR A 37 -4.28 33.27 -14.92
CA THR A 37 -4.01 32.30 -13.86
C THR A 37 -5.26 31.49 -13.47
N TYR A 38 -6.46 32.04 -13.71
CA TYR A 38 -7.77 31.50 -13.33
C TYR A 38 -7.85 31.09 -11.86
N LEU A 39 -7.14 31.82 -11.02
CA LEU A 39 -7.11 31.56 -9.59
C LEU A 39 -8.31 32.22 -8.91
N LYS A 40 -8.87 31.48 -7.95
CA LYS A 40 -9.81 32.03 -6.97
C LYS A 40 -9.02 32.47 -5.72
N PRO A 41 -9.45 33.51 -4.98
CA PRO A 41 -8.77 34.01 -3.77
C PRO A 41 -8.37 32.92 -2.76
N ASN A 42 -9.10 31.80 -2.72
CA ASN A 42 -8.87 30.68 -1.81
C ASN A 42 -7.86 29.61 -2.28
N LEU A 43 -7.34 29.68 -3.51
CA LEU A 43 -6.41 28.68 -4.07
C LEU A 43 -4.95 29.10 -3.91
N SER A 44 -4.07 28.20 -3.47
CA SER A 44 -2.66 28.52 -3.21
C SER A 44 -1.77 28.43 -4.46
N ALA A 45 -1.00 29.49 -4.72
CA ALA A 45 -0.03 29.60 -5.82
C ALA A 45 1.43 29.61 -5.34
N LYS A 46 1.75 28.84 -4.28
CA LYS A 46 3.11 28.81 -3.71
C LYS A 46 4.07 27.94 -4.53
N PHE A 47 5.23 28.51 -4.86
CA PHE A 47 6.38 27.82 -5.48
C PHE A 47 7.59 27.91 -4.55
N LYS A 48 8.33 26.81 -4.40
CA LYS A 48 9.47 26.74 -3.47
C LYS A 48 10.56 27.72 -3.93
N ASN A 49 11.05 28.54 -2.99
CA ASN A 49 12.05 29.60 -3.20
C ASN A 49 11.57 30.82 -4.00
N TYR A 50 10.25 30.97 -4.22
CA TYR A 50 9.64 32.15 -4.83
C TYR A 50 8.52 32.70 -3.95
N SER A 51 8.47 34.02 -3.82
CA SER A 51 7.35 34.77 -3.28
C SER A 51 6.34 35.03 -4.40
N THR A 52 5.04 35.04 -4.08
CA THR A 52 3.98 35.19 -5.08
C THR A 52 3.12 36.38 -4.74
N GLN A 53 2.96 37.29 -5.69
CA GLN A 53 1.98 38.38 -5.66
C GLN A 53 0.98 38.15 -6.77
N ARG A 54 -0.29 38.52 -6.57
CA ARG A 54 -1.32 38.26 -7.58
C ARG A 54 -2.49 39.22 -7.49
N ASN A 55 -3.16 39.39 -8.61
CA ASN A 55 -4.44 40.05 -8.78
C ASN A 55 -5.39 39.05 -9.44
N ASP A 56 -6.33 38.52 -8.64
CA ASP A 56 -7.30 37.53 -9.11
C ASP A 56 -8.53 38.23 -9.66
N PHE A 57 -9.04 37.77 -10.81
CA PHE A 57 -10.26 38.30 -11.39
C PHE A 57 -11.35 37.22 -11.47
N GLN A 58 -12.59 37.61 -11.14
CA GLN A 58 -13.76 36.73 -11.14
C GLN A 58 -14.97 37.44 -11.73
N GLN A 59 -15.70 36.72 -12.58
CA GLN A 59 -17.00 37.18 -13.07
C GLN A 59 -18.06 36.17 -12.62
N GLY A 60 -18.92 36.58 -11.69
CA GLY A 60 -19.84 35.67 -10.99
C GLY A 60 -19.10 34.63 -10.14
N SER A 61 -19.44 33.35 -10.27
CA SER A 61 -18.82 32.25 -9.51
C SER A 61 -17.60 31.61 -10.18
N ARG A 62 -17.24 32.06 -11.39
CA ARG A 62 -16.15 31.51 -12.20
C ARG A 62 -14.95 32.48 -12.22
N ALA A 63 -13.76 31.93 -12.05
CA ALA A 63 -12.53 32.70 -12.25
C ALA A 63 -12.34 32.90 -13.76
N SER A 64 -12.15 34.14 -14.18
CA SER A 64 -11.87 34.53 -15.56
C SER A 64 -10.68 35.49 -15.51
N GLY A 65 -9.62 35.26 -16.29
CA GLY A 65 -8.38 36.05 -16.23
C GLY A 65 -7.54 35.87 -14.95
N GLY A 66 -6.91 36.95 -14.51
CA GLY A 66 -6.06 37.07 -13.32
C GLY A 66 -4.56 36.99 -13.62
N VAL A 67 -3.75 37.80 -12.92
CA VAL A 67 -2.29 37.90 -13.10
C VAL A 67 -1.55 37.56 -11.82
N ALA A 68 -0.44 36.84 -11.92
CA ALA A 68 0.44 36.56 -10.78
C ALA A 68 1.92 36.80 -11.12
N CYS A 69 2.66 37.38 -10.18
CA CYS A 69 4.10 37.54 -10.23
C CYS A 69 4.79 36.61 -9.21
N LEU A 70 5.77 35.84 -9.65
CA LEU A 70 6.63 35.00 -8.82
C LEU A 70 8.03 35.60 -8.74
N THR A 71 8.45 36.05 -7.56
CA THR A 71 9.76 36.70 -7.33
C THR A 71 10.66 35.85 -6.46
N SER A 72 11.88 35.61 -6.91
CA SER A 72 12.87 34.77 -6.22
C SER A 72 13.17 35.31 -4.82
N CYS A 73 13.12 34.44 -3.80
CA CYS A 73 13.47 34.80 -2.43
C CYS A 73 14.97 35.11 -2.23
N GLN A 74 15.76 35.03 -3.29
CA GLN A 74 17.20 35.35 -3.27
C GLN A 74 17.47 36.84 -3.51
N ILE A 75 16.47 37.64 -3.88
CA ILE A 75 16.60 39.07 -4.17
C ILE A 75 15.60 39.86 -3.33
N PRO A 76 16.02 40.95 -2.65
CA PRO A 76 15.10 41.83 -1.96
C PRO A 76 14.11 42.45 -2.94
N SER A 77 12.82 42.35 -2.63
CA SER A 77 11.75 42.88 -3.48
C SER A 77 10.60 43.42 -2.64
N LYS A 78 9.89 44.41 -3.17
CA LYS A 78 8.79 45.11 -2.51
C LYS A 78 7.58 45.21 -3.47
N PRO A 79 6.37 44.73 -3.09
CA PRO A 79 5.15 44.95 -3.86
C PRO A 79 4.89 46.45 -4.08
N ILE A 80 4.37 46.79 -5.25
CA ILE A 80 3.75 48.10 -5.49
C ILE A 80 2.24 47.88 -5.53
N LEU A 81 1.54 48.57 -4.63
CA LEU A 81 0.08 48.57 -4.61
C LEU A 81 -0.41 49.50 -5.72
N LEU A 82 -1.06 48.93 -6.73
CA LEU A 82 -1.65 49.67 -7.84
C LEU A 82 -3.13 49.91 -7.56
N ASN A 83 -3.58 51.15 -7.69
CA ASN A 83 -4.99 51.51 -7.66
C ASN A 83 -5.49 51.60 -9.11
N THR A 84 -5.79 50.45 -9.70
CA THR A 84 -6.24 50.32 -11.09
C THR A 84 -7.31 49.24 -11.21
N GLN A 85 -8.25 49.42 -12.14
CA GLN A 85 -9.24 48.39 -12.49
C GLN A 85 -8.67 47.36 -13.48
N LEU A 86 -7.46 47.59 -13.99
CA LEU A 86 -6.78 46.69 -14.91
C LEU A 86 -6.20 45.48 -14.16
N GLN A 87 -6.11 44.35 -14.83
CA GLN A 87 -5.55 43.13 -14.25
C GLN A 87 -4.02 43.21 -14.28
N ALA A 88 -3.47 43.92 -13.29
CA ALA A 88 -2.04 44.22 -13.19
C ALA A 88 -1.46 43.86 -11.82
N VAL A 89 -0.17 43.50 -11.79
CA VAL A 89 0.63 43.33 -10.56
C VAL A 89 2.02 43.91 -10.78
N ALA A 90 2.43 44.85 -9.92
CA ALA A 90 3.76 45.44 -9.96
C ALA A 90 4.59 45.10 -8.73
N ILE A 91 5.89 44.83 -8.97
CA ILE A 91 6.87 44.61 -7.91
C ILE A 91 8.15 45.39 -8.21
N GLN A 92 8.68 46.04 -7.19
CA GLN A 92 9.98 46.69 -7.23
C GLN A 92 11.05 45.73 -6.72
N ILE A 93 12.09 45.50 -7.51
CA ILE A 93 13.21 44.65 -7.12
C ILE A 93 14.46 45.50 -6.89
N GLN A 94 15.21 45.16 -5.85
CA GLN A 94 16.49 45.80 -5.55
C GLN A 94 17.61 44.96 -6.15
N LEU A 95 18.17 45.46 -7.25
CA LEU A 95 19.44 44.98 -7.80
C LEU A 95 20.53 45.99 -7.41
N THR A 96 21.47 46.30 -8.31
CA THR A 96 22.38 47.43 -8.16
C THR A 96 21.64 48.78 -8.13
N ARG A 97 20.50 48.86 -8.81
CA ARG A 97 19.50 49.94 -8.72
C ARG A 97 18.10 49.36 -8.56
N ARG A 98 17.14 50.18 -8.12
CA ARG A 98 15.72 49.78 -8.04
C ARG A 98 15.12 49.76 -9.43
N ILE A 99 14.46 48.65 -9.76
CA ILE A 99 13.74 48.50 -11.02
C ILE A 99 12.35 47.99 -10.70
N THR A 100 11.34 48.58 -11.33
CA THR A 100 9.95 48.17 -11.19
C THR A 100 9.55 47.24 -12.33
N ILE A 101 8.83 46.16 -12.04
CA ILE A 101 8.31 45.24 -13.07
C ILE A 101 6.81 45.12 -12.86
N CYS A 102 6.04 45.53 -13.85
CA CYS A 102 4.59 45.42 -13.89
C CYS A 102 4.18 44.35 -14.90
N TYR A 103 3.41 43.36 -14.44
CA TYR A 103 2.81 42.35 -15.30
C TYR A 103 1.33 42.66 -15.54
N LEU A 104 0.89 42.62 -16.79
CA LEU A 104 -0.46 43.05 -17.22
C LEU A 104 -1.17 41.96 -18.04
N TYR A 105 -2.49 41.85 -17.90
CA TYR A 105 -3.34 41.08 -18.81
C TYR A 105 -4.53 41.94 -19.26
N LEU A 106 -4.68 42.11 -20.57
CA LEU A 106 -5.80 42.85 -21.17
C LEU A 106 -6.72 41.90 -21.95
N PRO A 107 -7.94 41.60 -21.46
CA PRO A 107 -8.83 40.63 -22.12
C PRO A 107 -9.30 41.10 -23.52
N PRO A 108 -9.31 40.23 -24.56
CA PRO A 108 -9.43 40.62 -25.98
C PRO A 108 -10.76 41.29 -26.38
N ARG A 109 -11.79 41.25 -25.53
CA ARG A 109 -13.16 41.74 -25.83
C ARG A 109 -13.72 42.73 -24.80
N VAL A 110 -12.87 43.29 -23.95
CA VAL A 110 -13.28 44.26 -22.91
C VAL A 110 -12.80 45.64 -23.33
N HIS A 111 -13.70 46.62 -23.44
CA HIS A 111 -13.30 48.01 -23.73
C HIS A 111 -12.51 48.59 -22.55
N ILE A 112 -11.35 49.19 -22.82
CA ILE A 112 -10.48 49.79 -21.82
C ILE A 112 -10.27 51.25 -22.20
N GLU A 113 -10.62 52.17 -21.30
CA GLU A 113 -10.39 53.59 -21.53
C GLU A 113 -8.91 53.93 -21.44
N LYS A 114 -8.45 54.83 -22.32
CA LYS A 114 -7.05 55.27 -22.40
C LYS A 114 -6.55 55.82 -21.05
N THR A 115 -7.41 56.57 -20.34
CA THR A 115 -7.16 57.11 -19.01
C THR A 115 -6.73 56.05 -17.98
N HIS A 116 -7.27 54.83 -18.05
CA HIS A 116 -6.89 53.74 -17.15
C HIS A 116 -5.49 53.19 -17.42
N LEU A 117 -5.04 53.20 -18.68
CA LEU A 117 -3.68 52.82 -19.04
C LEU A 117 -2.68 53.92 -18.68
N ASP A 118 -3.02 55.19 -18.94
CA ASP A 118 -2.20 56.34 -18.56
C ASP A 118 -2.00 56.40 -17.05
N GLU A 119 -3.07 56.20 -16.28
CA GLU A 119 -3.02 56.20 -14.82
C GLU A 119 -2.21 55.01 -14.26
N LEU A 120 -2.29 53.84 -14.90
CA LEU A 120 -1.42 52.72 -14.56
C LEU A 120 0.06 53.08 -14.73
N ILE A 121 0.43 53.75 -15.83
CA ILE A 121 1.82 54.14 -16.09
C ILE A 121 2.30 55.18 -15.07
N ARG A 122 1.48 56.19 -14.72
CA ARG A 122 1.83 57.20 -13.72
C ARG A 122 2.11 56.62 -12.33
N GLN A 123 1.47 55.50 -11.99
CA GLN A 123 1.67 54.82 -10.70
C GLN A 123 2.96 53.99 -10.63
N LEU A 124 3.69 53.79 -11.73
CA LEU A 124 4.90 52.95 -11.77
C LEU A 124 6.17 53.78 -11.57
N PRO A 125 6.96 53.54 -10.49
CA PRO A 125 8.23 54.22 -10.30
C PRO A 125 9.25 53.83 -11.37
N SER A 126 9.80 54.83 -12.06
CA SER A 126 10.86 54.67 -13.05
C SER A 126 12.21 54.30 -12.40
N PRO A 127 13.06 53.47 -13.05
CA PRO A 127 12.81 52.80 -14.32
C PRO A 127 11.97 51.52 -14.17
N PHE A 128 11.02 51.32 -15.09
CA PHE A 128 10.08 50.19 -15.08
C PHE A 128 9.99 49.39 -16.39
N PHE A 129 9.50 48.15 -16.25
CA PHE A 129 9.02 47.27 -17.32
C PHE A 129 7.52 47.06 -17.23
N LEU A 130 6.85 46.97 -18.39
CA LEU A 130 5.47 46.53 -18.54
C LEU A 130 5.45 45.28 -19.44
N LEU A 131 5.07 44.13 -18.88
CA LEU A 131 5.16 42.82 -19.52
C LEU A 131 3.81 42.08 -19.48
N GLY A 132 3.40 41.45 -20.56
CA GLY A 132 2.25 40.53 -20.49
C GLY A 132 1.48 40.38 -21.78
N ASP A 133 0.26 39.85 -21.66
CA ASP A 133 -0.61 39.59 -22.80
C ASP A 133 -1.58 40.76 -22.98
N PHE A 134 -1.38 41.48 -24.07
CA PHE A 134 -2.11 42.69 -24.37
C PHE A 134 -3.28 42.44 -25.32
N ASN A 135 -3.33 41.28 -26.00
CA ASN A 135 -4.34 40.98 -27.04
C ASN A 135 -4.49 42.07 -28.13
N GLY A 136 -3.46 42.88 -28.34
CA GLY A 136 -3.41 43.95 -29.33
C GLY A 136 -2.57 43.53 -30.53
N HIS A 137 -3.15 43.59 -31.73
CA HIS A 137 -2.44 43.34 -32.97
C HIS A 137 -1.95 44.68 -33.52
N ASN A 138 -0.66 44.78 -33.82
CA ASN A 138 -0.07 45.95 -34.47
C ASN A 138 1.16 45.51 -35.27
N THR A 139 1.34 46.11 -36.45
CA THR A 139 2.50 45.87 -37.31
C THR A 139 3.83 46.25 -36.63
N LEU A 140 3.83 47.21 -35.70
CA LEU A 140 5.02 47.64 -34.94
C LEU A 140 5.70 46.51 -34.15
N TRP A 141 4.95 45.50 -33.69
CA TRP A 141 5.49 44.32 -33.00
C TRP A 141 5.30 43.03 -33.80
N GLY A 142 5.14 43.15 -35.13
CA GLY A 142 5.18 42.03 -36.05
C GLY A 142 3.85 41.31 -36.26
N SER A 143 2.71 41.94 -35.96
CA SER A 143 1.40 41.43 -36.42
C SER A 143 1.17 41.74 -37.91
N THR A 144 0.36 40.93 -38.58
CA THR A 144 -0.02 41.12 -39.98
C THR A 144 -0.98 42.29 -40.21
N ASP A 145 -1.69 42.70 -39.16
CA ASP A 145 -2.73 43.70 -39.15
C ASP A 145 -2.68 44.52 -37.85
N THR A 146 -3.22 45.75 -37.87
CA THR A 146 -3.33 46.60 -36.69
C THR A 146 -4.80 46.71 -36.27
N ASN A 147 -5.10 46.29 -35.05
CA ASN A 147 -6.45 46.37 -34.48
C ASN A 147 -6.58 47.58 -33.51
N PRO A 148 -7.80 48.00 -33.13
CA PRO A 148 -8.00 49.19 -32.29
C PRO A 148 -7.26 49.14 -30.96
N ARG A 149 -7.10 47.95 -30.36
CA ARG A 149 -6.32 47.76 -29.13
C ARG A 149 -4.83 47.94 -29.36
N GLY A 150 -4.31 47.46 -30.49
CA GLY A 150 -2.92 47.66 -30.88
C GLY A 150 -2.60 49.13 -31.14
N CYS A 151 -3.51 49.88 -31.79
CA CYS A 151 -3.36 51.32 -31.97
C CYS A 151 -3.38 52.07 -30.61
N GLN A 152 -4.25 51.67 -29.68
CA GLN A 152 -4.29 52.24 -28.33
C GLN A 152 -2.97 52.06 -27.56
N ILE A 153 -2.34 50.88 -27.66
CA ILE A 153 -1.07 50.58 -26.99
C ILE A 153 0.09 51.30 -27.67
N GLU A 154 0.09 51.42 -29.00
CA GLU A 154 1.03 52.24 -29.76
C GLU A 154 0.97 53.71 -29.30
N THR A 155 -0.23 54.28 -29.22
CA THR A 155 -0.40 55.67 -28.74
C THR A 155 0.09 55.84 -27.29
N LEU A 156 -0.15 54.85 -26.41
CA LEU A 156 0.34 54.88 -25.03
C LEU A 156 1.88 54.89 -24.95
N VAL A 157 2.53 54.12 -25.83
CA VAL A 157 3.99 54.04 -25.92
C VAL A 157 4.57 55.38 -26.39
N GLU A 158 3.97 56.00 -27.39
CA GLU A 158 4.37 57.32 -27.90
C GLU A 158 4.17 58.41 -26.85
N ASP A 159 2.97 58.53 -26.26
CA ASP A 159 2.61 59.59 -25.32
C ASP A 159 3.47 59.62 -24.05
N HIS A 160 3.93 58.45 -23.59
CA HIS A 160 4.75 58.32 -22.38
C HIS A 160 6.25 58.11 -22.66
N GLY A 161 6.67 58.21 -23.92
CA GLY A 161 8.07 58.06 -24.33
C GLY A 161 8.67 56.69 -23.96
N LEU A 162 7.88 55.62 -24.11
CA LEU A 162 8.29 54.26 -23.77
C LEU A 162 8.95 53.57 -24.97
N CYS A 163 9.70 52.51 -24.70
CA CYS A 163 10.40 51.74 -25.72
C CYS A 163 9.95 50.28 -25.73
N LEU A 164 9.65 49.75 -26.91
CA LEU A 164 9.30 48.35 -27.14
C LEU A 164 10.55 47.48 -27.27
N LEU A 165 10.55 46.30 -26.65
CA LEU A 165 11.68 45.35 -26.69
C LEU A 165 11.45 44.11 -27.58
N ASN A 166 10.24 43.90 -28.08
CA ASN A 166 9.89 42.75 -28.91
C ASN A 166 10.70 42.70 -30.22
N ASP A 167 11.01 41.49 -30.71
CA ASP A 167 11.84 41.25 -31.90
C ASP A 167 11.06 40.62 -33.09
N ASN A 168 9.75 40.94 -33.21
CA ASN A 168 8.80 40.40 -34.19
C ASN A 168 8.54 38.88 -34.15
N SER A 169 8.99 38.17 -33.11
CA SER A 169 8.71 36.75 -32.94
C SER A 169 7.27 36.46 -32.49
N TYR A 170 6.68 35.36 -32.99
CA TYR A 170 5.34 34.91 -32.61
C TYR A 170 5.27 34.43 -31.15
N THR A 171 4.22 34.85 -30.45
CA THR A 171 4.01 34.54 -29.02
C THR A 171 2.79 33.65 -28.76
N HIS A 172 1.96 33.34 -29.76
CA HIS A 172 0.72 32.54 -29.61
C HIS A 172 0.42 31.58 -30.78
N PHE A 173 -0.22 30.42 -30.51
CA PHE A 173 -0.73 29.44 -31.49
C PHE A 173 -2.24 29.14 -31.32
N HIS A 174 -3.03 29.42 -32.35
CA HIS A 174 -4.49 29.24 -32.32
C HIS A 174 -4.92 27.86 -32.84
N GLN A 175 -5.37 26.95 -31.97
CA GLN A 175 -5.62 25.54 -32.30
C GLN A 175 -6.77 25.30 -33.30
N ALA A 176 -7.80 26.15 -33.31
CA ALA A 176 -8.96 25.97 -34.17
C ALA A 176 -8.66 26.31 -35.64
N SER A 177 -7.96 27.42 -35.89
CA SER A 177 -7.52 27.83 -37.25
C SER A 177 -6.15 27.29 -37.63
N GLN A 178 -5.37 26.83 -36.64
CA GLN A 178 -4.00 26.36 -36.78
C GLN A 178 -3.00 27.46 -37.23
N THR A 179 -3.15 28.71 -36.75
CA THR A 179 -2.33 29.91 -37.10
C THR A 179 -1.52 30.50 -35.92
N PHE A 180 -0.58 31.42 -36.18
CA PHE A 180 0.33 32.03 -35.18
C PHE A 180 0.22 33.57 -35.12
N HIS A 181 0.33 34.16 -33.92
CA HIS A 181 0.15 35.59 -33.66
C HIS A 181 1.12 36.16 -32.61
N THR A 182 1.31 37.50 -32.57
CA THR A 182 2.18 38.21 -31.61
C THR A 182 1.36 39.21 -30.80
N ILE A 183 0.99 38.81 -29.60
CA ILE A 183 0.06 39.56 -28.73
C ILE A 183 0.59 39.77 -27.31
N ASP A 184 1.71 39.12 -26.98
CA ASP A 184 2.41 39.29 -25.71
C ASP A 184 3.58 40.28 -25.88
N LEU A 185 3.58 41.37 -25.11
CA LEU A 185 4.51 42.49 -25.28
C LEU A 185 5.41 42.73 -24.07
N ALA A 186 6.60 43.27 -24.34
CA ALA A 186 7.57 43.73 -23.38
C ALA A 186 7.96 45.19 -23.66
N ILE A 187 7.43 46.11 -22.86
CA ILE A 187 7.63 47.56 -23.00
C ILE A 187 8.45 48.04 -21.79
N CYS A 188 9.31 49.02 -21.98
CA CYS A 188 10.13 49.57 -20.90
C CYS A 188 10.34 51.08 -21.01
N SER A 189 10.78 51.68 -19.92
CA SER A 189 11.30 53.05 -19.91
C SER A 189 12.78 53.07 -20.32
N SER A 190 13.67 53.73 -19.59
CA SER A 190 15.09 53.92 -19.93
C SER A 190 15.99 52.67 -19.76
N LEU A 191 15.45 51.45 -19.97
CA LEU A 191 16.11 50.17 -19.68
C LEU A 191 16.60 49.40 -20.91
N VAL A 192 16.26 49.84 -22.12
CA VAL A 192 16.59 49.17 -23.40
C VAL A 192 18.05 48.71 -23.52
N PRO A 193 19.09 49.54 -23.27
CA PRO A 193 20.47 49.13 -23.51
C PRO A 193 20.99 48.04 -22.54
N TYR A 194 20.21 47.69 -21.51
CA TYR A 194 20.64 46.77 -20.46
C TYR A 194 19.98 45.40 -20.52
N TRP A 195 18.94 45.21 -21.34
CA TRP A 195 18.12 44.00 -21.36
C TRP A 195 17.81 43.54 -22.78
N LYS A 196 17.97 42.23 -23.03
CA LYS A 196 17.68 41.61 -24.33
C LYS A 196 16.43 40.73 -24.28
N PHE A 197 15.54 40.87 -25.26
CA PHE A 197 14.32 40.09 -25.44
C PHE A 197 14.54 38.78 -26.20
N SER A 198 13.69 37.78 -25.94
CA SER A 198 13.59 36.53 -26.71
C SER A 198 12.30 35.76 -26.39
N THR A 199 11.80 34.98 -27.34
CA THR A 199 10.63 34.10 -27.17
C THR A 199 11.02 32.61 -27.17
N CYS A 200 10.34 31.79 -26.36
CA CYS A 200 10.63 30.36 -26.21
C CYS A 200 9.94 29.50 -27.29
N THR A 201 10.57 28.39 -27.72
CA THR A 201 10.06 27.51 -28.78
C THR A 201 9.12 26.37 -28.33
N ASN A 202 8.95 26.19 -27.01
CA ASN A 202 8.08 25.17 -26.43
C ASN A 202 6.91 25.86 -25.73
N LEU A 203 5.70 25.40 -26.05
CA LEU A 203 4.43 25.86 -25.51
C LEU A 203 4.14 25.39 -24.08
N PHE A 204 4.84 24.36 -23.59
CA PHE A 204 4.66 23.80 -22.25
C PHE A 204 3.18 23.47 -21.90
N ASN A 205 2.49 22.80 -22.83
CA ASN A 205 1.07 22.43 -22.76
C ASN A 205 0.08 23.62 -22.68
N SER A 206 0.51 24.85 -22.99
CA SER A 206 -0.35 26.01 -23.29
C SER A 206 -0.43 26.24 -24.80
N ASP A 207 -1.09 27.32 -25.20
CA ASP A 207 -1.16 27.91 -26.52
C ASP A 207 -0.30 29.19 -26.66
N HIS A 208 0.28 29.71 -25.56
CA HIS A 208 1.24 30.83 -25.57
C HIS A 208 2.69 30.38 -25.37
N PHE A 209 3.61 31.12 -25.99
CA PHE A 209 5.05 30.96 -25.83
C PHE A 209 5.58 31.90 -24.71
N PRO A 210 6.41 31.40 -23.77
CA PRO A 210 7.02 32.26 -22.77
C PRO A 210 7.99 33.30 -23.36
N ILE A 211 7.86 34.56 -22.92
CA ILE A 211 8.78 35.66 -23.21
C ILE A 211 9.85 35.77 -22.13
N VAL A 212 11.09 36.04 -22.52
CA VAL A 212 12.25 36.10 -21.62
C VAL A 212 13.10 37.35 -21.88
N LEU A 213 13.26 38.19 -20.85
CA LEU A 213 14.24 39.28 -20.80
C LEU A 213 15.50 38.84 -20.06
N THR A 214 16.68 39.11 -20.61
CA THR A 214 17.98 38.76 -20.00
C THR A 214 18.84 40.00 -19.79
N TYR A 215 19.35 40.20 -18.58
CA TYR A 215 20.24 41.31 -18.23
C TYR A 215 21.64 41.10 -18.80
N VAL A 216 22.24 42.16 -19.32
CA VAL A 216 23.48 42.08 -20.10
C VAL A 216 24.74 41.95 -19.22
N LYS A 217 24.77 42.51 -17.99
CA LYS A 217 25.95 42.46 -17.06
C LYS A 217 25.81 41.38 -15.96
N ASN A 218 26.91 40.94 -15.32
CA ASN A 218 26.96 39.65 -14.58
C ASN A 218 27.57 39.75 -13.15
N ASP A 219 27.28 40.82 -12.41
CA ASP A 219 28.18 41.28 -11.33
C ASP A 219 27.68 41.01 -9.87
N PHE A 220 26.91 39.94 -9.60
CA PHE A 220 26.25 39.72 -8.28
C PHE A 220 26.52 38.31 -7.63
N PRO A 221 27.04 38.19 -6.36
CA PRO A 221 27.46 36.89 -5.74
C PRO A 221 26.49 36.21 -4.70
N PHE A 222 26.59 34.87 -4.46
CA PHE A 222 25.70 34.00 -3.58
C PHE A 222 26.44 32.90 -2.69
N PRO A 223 25.92 32.38 -1.52
CA PRO A 223 26.59 31.41 -0.53
C PRO A 223 26.48 29.81 -0.67
N LYS A 224 27.34 28.93 -0.01
CA LYS A 224 27.63 27.42 -0.28
C LYS A 224 27.78 26.33 0.92
N ARG A 225 27.94 24.98 0.70
CA ARG A 225 27.87 23.71 1.61
C ARG A 225 28.92 22.54 1.32
N PRO A 226 29.16 21.46 2.16
CA PRO A 226 30.18 20.39 1.97
C PRO A 226 30.01 19.45 0.77
N VAL A 227 31.13 18.94 0.23
CA VAL A 227 31.28 18.17 -1.02
C VAL A 227 30.95 16.68 -0.85
N LYS A 228 29.88 16.23 -1.49
CA LYS A 228 29.42 14.84 -1.66
C LYS A 228 29.22 14.63 -3.15
N TYR A 229 29.35 13.40 -3.67
CA TYR A 229 28.95 13.13 -5.06
C TYR A 229 27.52 13.65 -5.27
N ILE A 230 27.35 14.61 -6.17
CA ILE A 230 26.02 15.01 -6.60
C ILE A 230 25.61 14.03 -7.68
N PHE A 231 25.02 12.93 -7.28
CA PHE A 231 24.51 11.92 -8.22
C PHE A 231 23.49 12.48 -9.23
N GLU A 232 22.90 13.65 -8.98
CA GLU A 232 22.02 14.35 -9.93
C GLU A 232 22.79 15.11 -11.03
N LYS A 233 24.06 15.46 -10.80
CA LYS A 233 24.94 16.15 -11.75
C LYS A 233 26.00 15.23 -12.33
N ALA A 234 25.99 13.96 -11.94
CA ALA A 234 26.75 12.94 -12.62
C ALA A 234 26.49 13.03 -14.12
N ASP A 235 27.55 13.18 -14.90
CA ASP A 235 27.44 12.93 -16.33
C ASP A 235 27.38 11.41 -16.49
N TRP A 236 26.17 10.88 -16.40
CA TRP A 236 25.97 9.43 -16.45
C TRP A 236 26.34 8.86 -17.82
N SER A 237 26.26 9.66 -18.88
CA SER A 237 26.71 9.32 -20.23
C SER A 237 28.24 9.22 -20.32
N LEU A 238 28.96 10.17 -19.71
CA LEU A 238 30.42 10.11 -19.57
C LEU A 238 30.85 9.00 -18.61
N PHE A 239 30.13 8.82 -17.50
CA PHE A 239 30.34 7.71 -16.58
C PHE A 239 30.16 6.37 -17.30
N GLU A 240 29.11 6.23 -18.10
CA GLU A 240 28.83 5.05 -18.92
C GLU A 240 29.92 4.86 -19.98
N SER A 241 30.39 5.92 -20.65
CA SER A 241 31.46 5.82 -21.64
C SER A 241 32.83 5.51 -21.04
N LEU A 242 33.12 5.98 -19.83
CA LEU A 242 34.39 5.70 -19.12
C LEU A 242 34.36 4.34 -18.41
N CYS A 243 33.23 3.96 -17.82
CA CYS A 243 33.05 2.72 -17.07
C CYS A 243 32.70 1.55 -18.00
N GLN A 244 33.57 1.28 -18.98
CA GLN A 244 33.43 0.16 -19.93
C GLN A 244 34.01 -1.12 -19.30
N LEU A 245 33.14 -1.86 -18.61
CA LEU A 245 33.51 -3.15 -18.06
C LEU A 245 33.54 -4.17 -19.19
N THR A 246 34.71 -4.72 -19.50
CA THR A 246 34.87 -5.72 -20.58
C THR A 246 34.87 -7.15 -20.02
N PRO A 247 34.46 -8.15 -20.82
CA PRO A 247 34.54 -9.57 -20.42
C PRO A 247 35.95 -9.99 -19.98
N ASN A 248 37.00 -9.44 -20.61
CA ASN A 248 38.40 -9.70 -20.24
C ASN A 248 38.71 -9.30 -18.78
N MET A 249 38.02 -8.30 -18.21
CA MET A 249 38.16 -7.95 -16.78
C MET A 249 37.58 -9.03 -15.86
N VAL A 250 36.58 -9.76 -16.34
CA VAL A 250 35.97 -10.89 -15.64
C VAL A 250 36.80 -12.15 -15.82
N ASP A 251 37.48 -12.33 -16.97
CA ASP A 251 38.23 -13.54 -17.36
C ASP A 251 39.62 -13.71 -16.72
N LYS A 252 40.02 -12.81 -15.82
CA LYS A 252 41.28 -12.93 -15.05
C LYS A 252 41.37 -14.22 -14.21
N ASP A 253 42.58 -14.66 -13.86
CA ASP A 253 42.81 -15.94 -13.16
C ASP A 253 42.07 -16.05 -11.82
N SER A 254 42.08 -14.98 -11.01
CA SER A 254 41.39 -14.92 -9.71
C SER A 254 40.14 -14.04 -9.74
N ILE A 255 39.06 -14.51 -9.09
CA ILE A 255 37.79 -13.78 -8.93
C ILE A 255 38.00 -12.51 -8.08
N ASP A 256 38.90 -12.53 -7.09
CA ASP A 256 39.21 -11.35 -6.29
C ASP A 256 39.87 -10.24 -7.12
N VAL A 257 40.79 -10.62 -8.01
CA VAL A 257 41.43 -9.68 -8.94
C VAL A 257 40.39 -9.12 -9.91
N ALA A 258 39.46 -9.94 -10.40
CA ALA A 258 38.36 -9.47 -11.24
C ALA A 258 37.44 -8.47 -10.52
N VAL A 259 37.04 -8.75 -9.27
CA VAL A 259 36.19 -7.86 -8.47
C VAL A 259 36.88 -6.54 -8.16
N ASN A 260 38.17 -6.56 -7.78
CA ASN A 260 38.93 -5.35 -7.51
C ASN A 260 39.11 -4.50 -8.79
N THR A 261 39.47 -5.13 -9.91
CA THR A 261 39.59 -4.44 -11.21
C THR A 261 38.29 -3.73 -11.61
N ILE A 262 37.14 -4.42 -11.43
CA ILE A 262 35.82 -3.84 -11.71
C ILE A 262 35.49 -2.71 -10.74
N THR A 263 35.82 -2.87 -9.45
CA THR A 263 35.61 -1.83 -8.43
C THR A 263 36.41 -0.57 -8.74
N ASP A 264 37.69 -0.71 -9.04
CA ASP A 264 38.58 0.41 -9.34
C ASP A 264 38.15 1.14 -10.61
N CYS A 265 37.71 0.39 -11.64
CA CYS A 265 37.15 0.98 -12.86
C CYS A 265 35.87 1.78 -12.57
N ILE A 266 34.96 1.27 -11.76
CA ILE A 266 33.72 1.96 -11.37
C ILE A 266 34.03 3.25 -10.58
N ILE A 267 34.96 3.19 -9.62
CA ILE A 267 35.29 4.34 -8.77
C ILE A 267 36.06 5.40 -9.58
N SER A 268 37.09 5.02 -10.34
CA SER A 268 37.83 5.94 -11.20
C SER A 268 36.92 6.62 -12.23
N SER A 269 36.01 5.86 -12.84
CA SER A 269 35.02 6.43 -13.75
C SER A 269 34.09 7.39 -13.02
N ALA A 270 33.66 7.08 -11.79
CA ALA A 270 32.79 7.94 -10.99
C ALA A 270 33.48 9.23 -10.56
N ASP A 271 34.76 9.20 -10.18
CA ASP A 271 35.50 10.41 -9.82
C ASP A 271 35.68 11.36 -11.01
N ASN A 272 35.86 10.82 -12.22
CA ASN A 272 36.04 11.60 -13.44
C ASN A 272 34.73 12.11 -14.06
N SER A 273 33.59 11.51 -13.72
CA SER A 273 32.28 11.81 -14.35
C SER A 273 31.23 12.36 -13.38
N ILE A 274 31.43 12.21 -12.06
CA ILE A 274 30.46 12.65 -11.05
C ILE A 274 31.01 13.83 -10.26
N PRO A 275 30.55 15.06 -10.55
CA PRO A 275 30.97 16.23 -9.81
C PRO A 275 30.44 16.18 -8.37
N LYS A 276 31.28 16.61 -7.43
CA LYS A 276 30.94 16.71 -6.01
C LYS A 276 30.22 18.06 -5.73
N THR A 277 29.46 18.18 -4.62
CA THR A 277 28.63 19.37 -4.31
C THR A 277 29.37 20.68 -4.34
N SER A 278 28.96 21.61 -5.23
CA SER A 278 29.46 22.98 -5.24
C SER A 278 28.93 23.85 -4.10
N GLY A 279 27.91 23.39 -3.36
CA GLY A 279 27.30 24.08 -2.22
C GLY A 279 25.95 24.79 -2.43
N ASN A 280 25.47 24.94 -3.66
CA ASN A 280 24.28 25.77 -4.00
C ASN A 280 22.93 25.02 -4.02
N ILE A 281 21.82 25.77 -3.91
CA ILE A 281 20.46 25.28 -3.62
C ILE A 281 19.79 24.53 -4.82
N PRO A 282 19.05 23.41 -4.59
CA PRO A 282 18.59 22.50 -5.65
C PRO A 282 17.22 22.83 -6.28
N LYS A 283 16.99 22.29 -7.51
CA LYS A 283 15.77 22.36 -8.34
C LYS A 283 14.64 21.42 -7.86
N LEU A 284 13.41 21.57 -8.38
CA LEU A 284 12.22 20.79 -8.00
C LEU A 284 11.94 19.60 -8.95
N CYS A 285 11.60 18.40 -8.42
CA CYS A 285 11.49 17.12 -9.19
C CYS A 285 10.14 16.36 -9.07
N LYS A 286 9.86 15.48 -10.06
CA LYS A 286 8.74 14.51 -10.16
C LYS A 286 9.22 13.05 -10.33
N PRO A 287 8.55 12.00 -9.79
CA PRO A 287 9.20 10.70 -9.50
C PRO A 287 8.53 9.37 -9.98
N TRP A 288 7.84 9.26 -11.13
CA TRP A 288 7.35 7.94 -11.57
C TRP A 288 7.34 7.72 -13.08
N TRP A 289 8.35 7.04 -13.65
CA TRP A 289 8.30 6.48 -15.01
C TRP A 289 9.43 5.44 -15.27
N ASN A 290 9.25 4.35 -16.05
CA ASN A 290 10.30 3.34 -16.31
C ASN A 290 10.20 2.51 -17.63
N THR A 291 11.22 1.67 -17.90
CA THR A 291 11.83 1.44 -19.23
C THR A 291 11.27 0.35 -20.15
N GLU A 292 10.45 -0.56 -19.65
CA GLU A 292 9.64 -1.49 -20.47
C GLU A 292 8.34 -0.79 -20.92
N CYS A 293 7.86 0.17 -20.11
CA CYS A 293 6.89 1.18 -20.55
C CYS A 293 7.53 2.22 -21.46
N ASP A 294 8.78 2.63 -21.24
CA ASP A 294 9.51 3.58 -22.10
C ASP A 294 9.74 3.04 -23.51
N THR A 295 10.02 1.75 -23.69
CA THR A 295 10.17 1.14 -25.03
C THR A 295 8.82 0.89 -25.69
N CYS A 296 7.81 0.43 -24.95
CA CYS A 296 6.43 0.38 -25.44
C CYS A 296 5.79 1.78 -25.64
N GLN A 297 6.28 2.84 -25.00
CA GLN A 297 5.79 4.23 -25.07
C GLN A 297 6.57 5.09 -26.06
N LYS A 298 7.87 4.90 -26.23
CA LYS A 298 8.62 5.48 -27.36
C LYS A 298 8.03 5.00 -28.68
N THR A 299 7.57 3.75 -28.71
CA THR A 299 6.80 3.18 -29.84
C THR A 299 5.39 3.79 -29.96
N LEU A 300 4.81 4.31 -28.86
CA LEU A 300 3.52 5.01 -28.79
C LEU A 300 3.63 6.51 -29.18
N GLU A 301 4.67 7.21 -28.71
CA GLU A 301 4.97 8.65 -28.93
C GLU A 301 5.44 8.92 -30.37
N LYS A 302 6.22 8.01 -30.94
CA LYS A 302 6.63 8.06 -32.35
C LYS A 302 5.44 7.90 -33.31
N ALA A 303 4.42 7.13 -32.91
CA ALA A 303 3.17 7.04 -33.65
C ALA A 303 2.31 8.32 -33.56
N TRP A 304 2.53 9.19 -32.55
CA TRP A 304 1.83 10.48 -32.36
C TRP A 304 2.46 11.65 -33.13
N TYR A 305 3.80 11.78 -33.13
CA TYR A 305 4.52 12.84 -33.88
C TYR A 305 4.19 12.84 -35.39
N ASN A 306 4.10 11.66 -35.99
CA ASN A 306 3.79 11.51 -37.41
C ASN A 306 2.36 11.94 -37.76
N PHE A 307 1.42 11.81 -36.82
CA PHE A 307 0.06 12.33 -36.98
C PHE A 307 0.01 13.87 -36.93
N ARG A 308 0.84 14.53 -36.09
CA ARG A 308 0.90 16.02 -35.99
C ARG A 308 1.42 16.69 -37.25
N ARG A 309 2.43 16.10 -37.88
CA ARG A 309 3.07 16.62 -39.08
C ARG A 309 2.26 16.30 -40.35
N TYR A 310 1.52 15.18 -40.32
CA TYR A 310 0.69 14.68 -41.43
C TYR A 310 -0.59 13.99 -40.89
N PRO A 311 -1.67 14.75 -40.69
CA PRO A 311 -2.87 14.28 -39.99
C PRO A 311 -3.79 13.40 -40.88
N THR A 312 -3.46 12.11 -41.01
CA THR A 312 -4.18 11.11 -41.83
C THR A 312 -4.66 9.87 -41.04
N THR A 313 -5.67 9.15 -41.55
CA THR A 313 -6.35 8.02 -40.86
C THR A 313 -5.45 6.81 -40.61
N HIS A 314 -4.49 6.56 -41.50
CA HIS A 314 -3.53 5.45 -41.38
C HIS A 314 -2.64 5.57 -40.12
N ASN A 315 -2.25 6.80 -39.78
CA ASN A 315 -1.38 7.08 -38.63
C ASN A 315 -2.08 6.81 -37.28
N LEU A 316 -3.42 6.80 -37.25
CA LEU A 316 -4.21 6.56 -36.05
C LEU A 316 -4.29 5.07 -35.63
N ILE A 317 -4.25 4.12 -36.57
CA ILE A 317 -4.40 2.67 -36.30
C ILE A 317 -3.11 2.07 -35.70
N LYS A 318 -1.94 2.52 -36.15
CA LYS A 318 -0.62 2.10 -35.64
C LYS A 318 -0.46 2.35 -34.14
N PHE A 319 -1.06 3.42 -33.63
CA PHE A 319 -1.05 3.77 -32.22
C PHE A 319 -1.74 2.71 -31.31
N LYS A 320 -2.75 1.97 -31.79
CA LYS A 320 -3.55 1.04 -30.96
C LYS A 320 -2.90 -0.34 -30.71
N LYS A 321 -2.17 -0.91 -31.67
CA LYS A 321 -1.57 -2.27 -31.60
C LYS A 321 -0.39 -2.38 -30.61
N ALA A 322 0.39 -1.32 -30.44
CA ALA A 322 1.54 -1.30 -29.53
C ALA A 322 1.18 -1.58 -28.05
N ARG A 323 -0.10 -1.43 -27.67
CA ARG A 323 -0.58 -1.52 -26.29
C ARG A 323 -0.74 -2.94 -25.72
N ALA A 324 -0.89 -3.99 -26.55
CA ALA A 324 -1.30 -5.34 -26.09
C ALA A 324 -0.15 -6.31 -25.76
N LYS A 325 0.96 -6.24 -26.51
CA LYS A 325 2.12 -7.16 -26.46
C LYS A 325 2.90 -7.11 -25.13
N PHE A 326 2.76 -6.03 -24.37
CA PHE A 326 3.46 -5.75 -23.11
C PHE A 326 3.10 -6.71 -21.94
N ARG A 327 2.04 -7.52 -22.03
CA ARG A 327 1.47 -8.23 -20.85
C ARG A 327 1.91 -9.70 -20.62
N GLN A 328 2.61 -10.38 -21.54
CA GLN A 328 2.72 -11.86 -21.58
C GLN A 328 4.03 -12.50 -21.04
N ILE A 329 5.17 -11.80 -21.03
CA ILE A 329 6.54 -12.37 -20.90
C ILE A 329 6.97 -12.82 -19.46
N ARG A 330 6.16 -12.62 -18.42
CA ARG A 330 6.62 -12.61 -17.00
C ARG A 330 6.54 -13.92 -16.17
N ARG A 331 6.58 -15.17 -16.70
CA ARG A 331 6.10 -16.38 -15.95
C ARG A 331 6.92 -17.74 -15.87
N ARG A 332 8.21 -17.95 -16.24
CA ARG A 332 8.93 -19.28 -16.10
C ARG A 332 10.45 -19.17 -15.69
N LYS A 333 11.03 -19.91 -14.70
CA LYS A 333 12.51 -20.25 -14.49
C LYS A 333 12.88 -21.12 -13.23
N ASP A 334 13.98 -21.91 -13.31
CA ASP A 334 14.61 -22.83 -12.29
C ASP A 334 15.70 -22.13 -11.42
N TYR A 335 15.90 -22.54 -10.15
CA TYR A 335 16.69 -21.80 -9.14
C TYR A 335 18.21 -21.97 -9.20
N ASN A 336 18.71 -23.09 -9.74
CA ASN A 336 20.16 -23.34 -9.91
C ASN A 336 20.71 -22.77 -11.21
N SER A 337 19.83 -22.40 -12.14
CA SER A 337 20.20 -21.80 -13.43
C SER A 337 21.08 -20.56 -13.25
N THR A 338 21.77 -20.14 -14.31
CA THR A 338 22.48 -18.85 -14.28
C THR A 338 21.51 -17.71 -14.02
N PHE A 339 22.00 -16.66 -13.37
CA PHE A 339 21.26 -15.42 -13.22
C PHE A 339 20.99 -14.79 -14.57
N SER A 340 19.76 -14.32 -14.73
CA SER A 340 19.35 -13.62 -15.93
C SER A 340 19.35 -12.11 -15.74
N TYR A 341 19.46 -11.41 -16.86
CA TYR A 341 19.49 -9.96 -16.89
C TYR A 341 18.24 -9.32 -16.25
N HIS A 342 17.08 -9.95 -16.41
CA HIS A 342 15.84 -9.51 -15.78
C HIS A 342 15.91 -9.55 -14.24
N GLU A 343 16.52 -10.60 -13.67
CA GLU A 343 16.70 -10.71 -12.22
C GLU A 343 17.66 -9.64 -11.70
N LEU A 344 18.71 -9.32 -12.45
CA LEU A 344 19.63 -8.23 -12.15
C LEU A 344 18.90 -6.87 -12.14
N LYS A 345 18.12 -6.55 -13.19
CA LYS A 345 17.35 -5.30 -13.26
C LYS A 345 16.28 -5.20 -12.17
N ASP A 346 15.58 -6.28 -11.84
CA ASP A 346 14.59 -6.26 -10.76
C ASP A 346 15.25 -6.06 -9.38
N ALA A 347 16.39 -6.72 -9.14
CA ALA A 347 17.18 -6.52 -7.93
C ALA A 347 17.73 -5.09 -7.83
N LEU A 348 18.16 -4.51 -8.95
CA LEU A 348 18.67 -3.14 -9.03
C LEU A 348 17.57 -2.10 -8.81
N ARG A 349 16.37 -2.29 -9.38
CA ARG A 349 15.19 -1.44 -9.13
C ARG A 349 14.79 -1.42 -7.66
N LYS A 350 14.88 -2.57 -6.98
CA LYS A 350 14.57 -2.73 -5.56
C LYS A 350 15.68 -2.22 -4.63
N SER A 351 16.85 -1.83 -5.17
CA SER A 351 17.93 -1.24 -4.37
C SER A 351 17.59 0.20 -4.00
N ASN A 352 17.56 0.49 -2.70
CA ASN A 352 17.38 1.86 -2.21
C ASN A 352 18.73 2.59 -2.18
N PRO A 353 18.76 3.93 -2.28
CA PRO A 353 20.00 4.68 -2.12
C PRO A 353 20.46 4.60 -0.65
N THR A 354 21.34 3.66 -0.35
CA THR A 354 21.92 3.44 0.98
C THR A 354 23.37 3.91 1.02
N SER A 355 23.89 4.12 2.23
CA SER A 355 25.33 4.33 2.43
C SER A 355 26.14 3.16 1.86
N PRO A 356 27.31 3.44 1.26
CA PRO A 356 28.16 2.42 0.65
C PRO A 356 28.91 1.62 1.72
N GLY A 357 29.49 0.50 1.31
CA GLY A 357 30.42 -0.28 2.12
C GLY A 357 31.86 0.27 2.07
N PRO A 358 32.86 -0.51 2.50
CA PRO A 358 34.28 -0.13 2.43
C PRO A 358 34.75 0.21 1.02
N ASP A 359 34.13 -0.39 0.01
CA ASP A 359 34.40 -0.21 -1.42
C ASP A 359 33.91 1.13 -1.99
N GLN A 360 33.19 1.94 -1.21
CA GLN A 360 32.61 3.22 -1.62
C GLN A 360 31.66 3.17 -2.84
N ILE A 361 31.33 1.97 -3.34
CA ILE A 361 30.36 1.80 -4.42
C ILE A 361 28.97 2.11 -3.87
N HIS A 362 28.31 3.07 -4.48
CA HIS A 362 26.92 3.41 -4.18
C HIS A 362 25.95 2.68 -5.11
N ASN A 363 24.75 2.33 -4.60
CA ASN A 363 23.67 1.78 -5.42
C ASN A 363 23.28 2.70 -6.60
N ASN A 364 23.51 4.02 -6.49
CA ASN A 364 23.27 4.95 -7.58
C ASN A 364 24.28 4.78 -8.73
N MET A 365 25.55 4.43 -8.45
CA MET A 365 26.55 4.14 -9.48
C MET A 365 26.13 2.89 -10.26
N LEU A 366 25.74 1.83 -9.54
CA LEU A 366 25.25 0.57 -10.15
C LEU A 366 23.99 0.77 -11.00
N LYS A 367 23.11 1.71 -10.64
CA LYS A 367 21.87 2.02 -11.37
C LYS A 367 22.08 2.71 -12.72
N HIS A 368 23.23 3.32 -12.94
CA HIS A 368 23.56 4.11 -14.13
C HIS A 368 24.73 3.50 -14.92
N LEU A 369 25.10 2.25 -14.64
CA LEU A 369 25.98 1.51 -15.52
C LEU A 369 25.27 1.22 -16.85
N GLY A 370 26.02 1.28 -17.95
CA GLY A 370 25.51 0.94 -19.27
C GLY A 370 25.08 -0.52 -19.39
N GLU A 371 24.28 -0.82 -20.41
CA GLU A 371 23.76 -2.18 -20.63
C GLU A 371 24.89 -3.21 -20.82
N SER A 372 25.96 -2.85 -21.53
CA SER A 372 27.17 -3.67 -21.69
C SER A 372 27.84 -3.95 -20.33
N SER A 373 28.07 -2.91 -19.54
CA SER A 373 28.69 -3.03 -18.21
C SER A 373 27.81 -3.81 -17.22
N LEU A 374 26.49 -3.69 -17.32
CA LEU A 374 25.55 -4.52 -16.54
C LEU A 374 25.57 -5.99 -16.99
N LEU A 375 25.74 -6.27 -18.28
CA LEU A 375 25.97 -7.62 -18.78
C LEU A 375 27.31 -8.18 -18.28
N THR A 376 28.35 -7.37 -18.21
CA THR A 376 29.64 -7.76 -17.63
C THR A 376 29.54 -8.03 -16.12
N ILE A 377 28.76 -7.24 -15.37
CA ILE A 377 28.42 -7.56 -13.98
C ILE A 377 27.63 -8.86 -13.88
N LEU A 378 26.72 -9.12 -14.82
CA LEU A 378 25.98 -10.38 -14.86
C LEU A 378 26.92 -11.57 -15.14
N LEU A 379 27.90 -11.41 -16.04
CA LEU A 379 28.94 -12.40 -16.31
C LEU A 379 29.77 -12.65 -15.05
N LEU A 380 30.21 -11.61 -14.34
CA LEU A 380 30.90 -11.73 -13.05
C LEU A 380 30.05 -12.49 -12.03
N PHE A 381 28.77 -12.13 -11.88
CA PHE A 381 27.86 -12.81 -10.95
C PHE A 381 27.63 -14.26 -11.32
N ASN A 382 27.52 -14.58 -12.61
CA ASN A 382 27.39 -15.96 -13.08
C ASN A 382 28.68 -16.74 -12.92
N ARG A 383 29.86 -16.12 -13.12
CA ARG A 383 31.16 -16.73 -12.84
C ARG A 383 31.29 -17.05 -11.35
N ILE A 384 30.96 -16.10 -10.47
CA ILE A 384 30.89 -16.30 -9.01
C ILE A 384 29.94 -17.46 -8.66
N TRP A 385 28.75 -17.48 -9.26
CA TRP A 385 27.72 -18.49 -9.03
C TRP A 385 28.13 -19.90 -9.48
N GLN A 386 28.79 -20.02 -10.63
CA GLN A 386 29.22 -21.29 -11.21
C GLN A 386 30.49 -21.83 -10.53
N LYS A 387 31.49 -20.96 -10.30
CA LYS A 387 32.76 -21.32 -9.65
C LYS A 387 32.61 -21.49 -8.15
N LYS A 388 31.50 -21.02 -7.55
CA LYS A 388 31.18 -21.15 -6.13
C LYS A 388 32.27 -20.54 -5.25
N VAL A 389 32.70 -19.32 -5.57
CA VAL A 389 33.71 -18.58 -4.80
C VAL A 389 33.12 -17.25 -4.38
N PHE A 390 33.25 -16.88 -3.11
CA PHE A 390 32.81 -15.59 -2.60
C PHE A 390 34.01 -14.64 -2.48
N PRO A 391 33.98 -13.43 -3.07
CA PRO A 391 35.11 -12.50 -3.02
C PRO A 391 35.50 -12.09 -1.59
N LEU A 392 36.81 -12.09 -1.30
CA LEU A 392 37.38 -11.72 -0.01
C LEU A 392 37.11 -10.25 0.35
N SER A 393 37.13 -9.35 -0.65
CA SER A 393 36.81 -7.94 -0.44
C SER A 393 35.37 -7.73 0.08
N TRP A 394 34.45 -8.64 -0.25
CA TRP A 394 33.07 -8.61 0.23
C TRP A 394 32.87 -9.20 1.64
N LEU A 395 33.92 -9.79 2.22
CA LEU A 395 33.95 -10.22 3.63
C LEU A 395 34.28 -9.07 4.59
N LYS A 396 34.72 -7.90 4.08
CA LYS A 396 35.01 -6.69 4.87
C LYS A 396 33.75 -5.84 5.09
N ALA A 397 33.58 -5.26 6.29
CA ALA A 397 32.45 -4.39 6.62
C ALA A 397 32.83 -3.20 7.53
N ILE A 398 32.12 -2.07 7.38
CA ILE A 398 32.19 -0.95 8.32
C ILE A 398 30.94 -0.97 9.20
N VAL A 399 31.11 -1.10 10.52
CA VAL A 399 30.02 -1.10 11.49
C VAL A 399 29.76 0.32 11.99
N VAL A 400 28.52 0.78 11.85
CA VAL A 400 28.06 2.06 12.39
C VAL A 400 27.11 1.81 13.56
N PRO A 401 27.45 2.26 14.79
CA PRO A 401 26.59 2.10 15.96
C PRO A 401 25.43 3.10 15.91
N ILE A 402 24.19 2.60 15.97
CA ILE A 402 22.97 3.44 16.02
C ILE A 402 22.32 3.33 17.41
N PRO A 403 22.08 4.44 18.12
CA PRO A 403 21.51 4.39 19.47
C PRO A 403 20.06 3.90 19.47
N LYS A 404 19.73 3.01 20.42
CA LYS A 404 18.35 2.57 20.66
C LYS A 404 17.53 3.75 21.21
N PRO A 405 16.30 3.98 20.71
CA PRO A 405 15.50 5.12 21.15
C PRO A 405 15.18 5.09 22.65
N GLY A 406 15.41 6.20 23.35
CA GLY A 406 15.02 6.38 24.76
C GLY A 406 15.84 5.58 25.76
N LYS A 407 17.01 5.07 25.35
CA LYS A 407 17.99 4.41 26.22
C LYS A 407 19.18 5.32 26.46
N ASP A 408 19.90 5.05 27.52
CA ASP A 408 21.12 5.79 27.85
C ASP A 408 22.15 5.64 26.73
N LYS A 409 22.71 6.77 26.29
CA LYS A 409 23.71 6.85 25.23
C LYS A 409 25.12 6.54 25.74
N GLN A 410 25.33 6.50 27.06
CA GLN A 410 26.64 6.18 27.63
C GLN A 410 26.92 4.67 27.66
N ASP A 411 25.90 3.84 27.65
CA ASP A 411 26.04 2.37 27.65
C ASP A 411 26.15 1.81 26.20
N PRO A 412 27.28 1.17 25.83
CA PRO A 412 27.47 0.57 24.49
C PRO A 412 26.45 -0.51 24.13
N ASN A 413 25.86 -1.22 25.11
CA ASN A 413 24.83 -2.23 24.88
C ASN A 413 23.52 -1.61 24.35
N ASN A 414 23.36 -0.30 24.47
CA ASN A 414 22.24 0.44 23.93
C ASN A 414 22.39 0.84 22.47
N TYR A 415 23.43 0.37 21.77
CA TYR A 415 23.63 0.59 20.34
C TYR A 415 23.27 -0.64 19.51
N ARG A 416 22.92 -0.41 18.25
CA ARG A 416 22.77 -1.44 17.22
C ARG A 416 23.96 -1.37 16.26
N PRO A 417 24.74 -2.46 16.11
CA PRO A 417 25.86 -2.48 15.18
C PRO A 417 25.35 -2.73 13.75
N ILE A 418 25.24 -1.67 12.92
CA ILE A 418 24.81 -1.81 11.53
C ILE A 418 26.02 -2.01 10.61
N ALA A 419 26.13 -3.16 9.96
CA ALA A 419 27.21 -3.46 9.04
C ALA A 419 26.93 -2.90 7.63
N LEU A 420 27.80 -1.99 7.20
CA LEU A 420 27.86 -1.49 5.84
C LEU A 420 28.76 -2.42 5.01
N THR A 421 28.14 -3.32 4.24
CA THR A 421 28.81 -4.20 3.26
C THR A 421 28.67 -3.65 1.84
N SER A 422 29.51 -4.14 0.92
CA SER A 422 29.53 -3.75 -0.49
C SER A 422 28.14 -3.72 -1.13
N CYS A 423 27.83 -2.63 -1.83
CA CYS A 423 26.59 -2.50 -2.59
C CYS A 423 26.50 -3.50 -3.74
N LEU A 424 27.65 -3.85 -4.35
CA LEU A 424 27.74 -4.86 -5.41
C LEU A 424 27.43 -6.26 -4.87
N SER A 425 27.95 -6.58 -3.68
CA SER A 425 27.60 -7.83 -2.97
C SER A 425 26.12 -7.90 -2.60
N LYS A 426 25.55 -6.82 -2.04
CA LYS A 426 24.12 -6.73 -1.70
C LYS A 426 23.19 -6.88 -2.91
N LEU A 427 23.65 -6.54 -4.12
CA LEU A 427 22.90 -6.72 -5.34
C LEU A 427 22.77 -8.21 -5.68
N LEU A 428 23.86 -8.97 -5.64
CA LEU A 428 23.87 -10.42 -5.83
C LEU A 428 23.08 -11.14 -4.73
N GLU A 429 23.26 -10.76 -3.46
CA GLU A 429 22.49 -11.29 -2.32
C GLU A 429 20.98 -11.16 -2.55
N ARG A 430 20.52 -10.04 -3.12
CA ARG A 430 19.09 -9.80 -3.38
C ARG A 430 18.54 -10.74 -4.45
N MET A 431 19.33 -11.06 -5.47
CA MET A 431 18.97 -12.02 -6.51
C MET A 431 18.88 -13.43 -5.93
N VAL A 432 19.87 -13.82 -5.11
CA VAL A 432 19.89 -15.10 -4.38
C VAL A 432 18.70 -15.22 -3.43
N SER A 433 18.43 -14.18 -2.63
CA SER A 433 17.30 -14.13 -1.68
C SER A 433 15.95 -14.28 -2.37
N ALA A 434 15.77 -13.64 -3.54
CA ALA A 434 14.55 -13.77 -4.32
C ALA A 434 14.31 -15.21 -4.80
N ARG A 435 15.36 -15.91 -5.25
CA ARG A 435 15.29 -17.32 -5.64
C ARG A 435 15.01 -18.22 -4.45
N LEU A 436 15.76 -18.07 -3.35
CA LEU A 436 15.61 -18.88 -2.14
C LEU A 436 14.19 -18.74 -1.57
N MET A 437 13.67 -17.51 -1.44
CA MET A 437 12.30 -17.27 -1.00
C MET A 437 11.25 -17.94 -1.91
N HIS A 438 11.47 -17.89 -3.23
CA HIS A 438 10.57 -18.56 -4.18
C HIS A 438 10.53 -20.07 -3.97
N VAL A 439 11.70 -20.70 -3.74
CA VAL A 439 11.80 -22.14 -3.47
C VAL A 439 11.10 -22.49 -2.16
N LEU A 440 11.37 -21.76 -1.07
CA LEU A 440 10.80 -22.02 0.27
C LEU A 440 9.28 -21.88 0.32
N GLU A 441 8.71 -20.86 -0.35
CA GLU A 441 7.25 -20.69 -0.41
C GLU A 441 6.61 -21.77 -1.31
N ARG A 442 7.28 -22.18 -2.39
CA ARG A 442 6.78 -23.25 -3.28
C ARG A 442 6.78 -24.62 -2.58
N SER A 443 7.82 -24.93 -1.80
CA SER A 443 7.92 -26.16 -1.03
C SER A 443 7.08 -26.17 0.26
N LYS A 444 6.40 -25.05 0.58
CA LYS A 444 5.64 -24.85 1.83
C LYS A 444 6.47 -25.12 3.09
N TRP A 445 7.78 -24.82 3.04
CA TRP A 445 8.70 -25.07 4.15
C TRP A 445 8.41 -24.23 5.39
N PHE A 446 7.99 -22.97 5.21
CA PHE A 446 7.67 -22.11 6.33
C PHE A 446 6.47 -22.64 7.12
N ILE A 447 6.64 -22.72 8.44
CA ILE A 447 5.53 -23.08 9.32
C ILE A 447 4.37 -22.07 9.14
N PRO A 448 3.10 -22.50 9.28
CA PRO A 448 1.95 -21.60 9.13
C PRO A 448 1.95 -20.41 10.10
N SER A 449 2.60 -20.55 11.27
CA SER A 449 2.68 -19.51 12.32
C SER A 449 3.77 -18.46 12.10
N GLN A 450 4.68 -18.65 11.14
CA GLN A 450 5.71 -17.67 10.78
C GLN A 450 5.15 -16.65 9.78
N SER A 451 5.13 -15.39 10.17
CA SER A 451 4.59 -14.28 9.35
C SER A 451 5.64 -13.23 8.96
N GLY A 452 6.86 -13.31 9.52
CA GLY A 452 7.94 -12.34 9.29
C GLY A 452 8.48 -12.36 7.85
N PHE A 453 8.59 -11.19 7.22
CA PHE A 453 9.15 -10.98 5.87
C PHE A 453 8.59 -11.87 4.73
N ARG A 454 7.42 -12.47 4.93
CA ARG A 454 6.74 -13.30 3.93
C ARG A 454 5.74 -12.49 3.11
N ARG A 455 5.58 -12.87 1.84
CA ARG A 455 4.65 -12.17 0.94
C ARG A 455 3.22 -12.35 1.42
N ARG A 456 2.43 -11.27 1.42
CA ARG A 456 1.04 -11.24 1.93
C ARG A 456 0.88 -11.57 3.42
N ARG A 457 1.97 -11.68 4.18
CA ARG A 457 1.92 -11.80 5.65
C ARG A 457 2.39 -10.51 6.31
N GLY A 458 2.00 -10.32 7.56
CA GLY A 458 2.39 -9.16 8.36
C GLY A 458 2.09 -9.34 9.85
N THR A 459 2.47 -8.36 10.64
CA THR A 459 2.33 -8.39 12.11
C THR A 459 0.89 -8.57 12.59
N ILE A 460 -0.07 -8.00 11.85
CA ILE A 460 -1.51 -8.10 12.16
C ILE A 460 -1.98 -9.55 12.16
N ASP A 461 -1.40 -10.43 11.35
CA ASP A 461 -1.82 -11.84 11.26
C ASP A 461 -1.54 -12.57 12.59
N ASN A 462 -0.40 -12.30 13.23
CA ASN A 462 -0.04 -12.86 14.54
C ASN A 462 -0.86 -12.22 15.67
N LEU A 463 -1.04 -10.90 15.62
CA LEU A 463 -1.85 -10.17 16.60
C LEU A 463 -3.32 -10.65 16.61
N LEU A 464 -3.90 -10.85 15.42
CA LEU A 464 -5.27 -11.31 15.28
C LEU A 464 -5.43 -12.75 15.77
N LYS A 465 -4.44 -13.63 15.52
CA LYS A 465 -4.45 -15.01 16.01
C LYS A 465 -4.55 -15.05 17.54
N LEU A 466 -3.72 -14.26 18.24
CA LEU A 466 -3.74 -14.19 19.70
C LEU A 466 -5.04 -13.56 20.21
N GLU A 467 -5.49 -12.45 19.61
CA GLU A 467 -6.75 -11.79 19.99
C GLU A 467 -7.95 -12.75 19.88
N THR A 468 -8.01 -13.53 18.81
CA THR A 468 -9.08 -14.51 18.59
C THR A 468 -9.05 -15.59 19.67
N ALA A 469 -7.87 -16.14 20.00
CA ALA A 469 -7.74 -17.16 21.04
C ALA A 469 -8.15 -16.66 22.43
N ILE A 470 -7.79 -15.42 22.78
CA ILE A 470 -8.19 -14.79 24.06
C ILE A 470 -9.71 -14.63 24.12
N ARG A 471 -10.35 -14.18 23.03
CA ARG A 471 -11.81 -14.02 22.99
C ARG A 471 -12.55 -15.35 23.08
N GLU A 472 -12.06 -16.37 22.39
CA GLU A 472 -12.59 -17.74 22.47
C GLU A 472 -12.47 -18.30 23.90
N ALA A 473 -11.36 -18.03 24.60
CA ALA A 473 -11.20 -18.42 26.01
C ALA A 473 -12.17 -17.67 26.93
N PHE A 474 -12.31 -16.35 26.77
CA PHE A 474 -13.23 -15.54 27.57
C PHE A 474 -14.69 -15.99 27.44
N VAL A 475 -15.18 -16.16 26.21
CA VAL A 475 -16.57 -16.56 25.99
C VAL A 475 -16.85 -17.96 26.53
N ARG A 476 -15.84 -18.84 26.57
CA ARG A 476 -15.91 -20.17 27.18
C ARG A 476 -15.68 -20.16 28.70
N LYS A 477 -15.46 -19.00 29.32
CA LYS A 477 -15.06 -18.85 30.73
C LYS A 477 -13.81 -19.69 31.06
N LYS A 478 -12.80 -19.71 30.18
CA LYS A 478 -11.51 -20.39 30.40
C LYS A 478 -10.42 -19.39 30.78
N HIS A 479 -9.33 -19.90 31.35
CA HIS A 479 -8.07 -19.18 31.49
C HIS A 479 -7.28 -19.29 30.18
N LEU A 480 -6.61 -18.22 29.76
CA LEU A 480 -5.59 -18.29 28.71
C LEU A 480 -4.31 -17.63 29.24
N VAL A 481 -3.21 -18.35 29.18
CA VAL A 481 -1.89 -17.84 29.58
C VAL A 481 -1.02 -17.71 28.32
N SER A 482 -0.32 -16.59 28.19
CA SER A 482 0.53 -16.27 27.05
C SER A 482 1.91 -15.85 27.51
N ILE A 483 2.96 -16.38 26.89
CA ILE A 483 4.36 -16.05 27.17
C ILE A 483 4.95 -15.39 25.93
N PHE A 484 5.64 -14.27 26.14
CA PHE A 484 6.30 -13.47 25.11
C PHE A 484 7.81 -13.52 25.34
N PHE A 485 8.55 -14.08 24.39
CA PHE A 485 9.99 -14.28 24.50
C PHE A 485 10.76 -13.18 23.76
N ASP A 486 11.94 -12.82 24.28
CA ASP A 486 12.95 -12.02 23.59
C ASP A 486 14.22 -12.86 23.43
N ILE A 487 14.86 -12.79 22.26
CA ILE A 487 16.13 -13.48 21.98
C ILE A 487 17.29 -12.49 22.13
N GLU A 488 18.31 -12.87 22.89
CA GLU A 488 19.50 -12.05 23.03
C GLU A 488 20.34 -12.02 21.76
N LYS A 489 20.62 -10.82 21.25
CA LYS A 489 21.54 -10.59 20.12
C LYS A 489 21.27 -11.57 18.96
N ALA A 490 20.00 -11.72 18.57
CA ALA A 490 19.52 -12.79 17.70
C ALA A 490 20.33 -12.99 16.40
N TYR A 491 20.69 -11.91 15.71
CA TYR A 491 21.51 -11.97 14.48
C TYR A 491 22.96 -12.36 14.77
N ASP A 492 23.54 -11.88 15.86
CA ASP A 492 24.95 -12.09 16.21
C ASP A 492 25.21 -13.51 16.73
N ARG A 493 24.19 -14.17 17.30
CA ARG A 493 24.26 -15.54 17.81
C ARG A 493 23.78 -16.62 16.83
N THR A 494 23.31 -16.25 15.65
CA THR A 494 22.75 -17.23 14.70
C THR A 494 23.82 -18.23 14.25
N TRP A 495 23.62 -19.51 14.57
CA TRP A 495 24.61 -20.56 14.30
C TRP A 495 24.74 -20.87 12.81
N ARG A 496 25.93 -20.61 12.24
CA ARG A 496 26.21 -20.70 10.79
C ARG A 496 26.11 -22.13 10.26
N TYR A 497 26.73 -23.09 10.96
CA TYR A 497 26.65 -24.50 10.58
C TYR A 497 25.20 -25.01 10.61
N GLY A 498 24.45 -24.59 11.63
CA GLY A 498 23.03 -24.90 11.75
C GLY A 498 22.19 -24.43 10.56
N ILE A 499 22.48 -23.27 9.97
CA ILE A 499 21.81 -22.80 8.75
C ILE A 499 22.12 -23.72 7.56
N LEU A 500 23.37 -24.13 7.39
CA LEU A 500 23.79 -24.99 6.27
C LEU A 500 23.18 -26.38 6.37
N LYS A 501 23.07 -26.92 7.59
CA LYS A 501 22.35 -28.16 7.86
C LYS A 501 20.88 -28.03 7.45
N ASP A 502 20.18 -26.98 7.91
CA ASP A 502 18.76 -26.78 7.57
C ASP A 502 18.55 -26.64 6.05
N LEU A 503 19.46 -25.97 5.32
CA LEU A 503 19.40 -25.89 3.85
C LEU A 503 19.57 -27.25 3.17
N SER A 504 20.42 -28.12 3.72
CA SER A 504 20.58 -29.49 3.25
C SER A 504 19.33 -30.32 3.52
N ASP A 505 18.72 -30.18 4.71
CA ASP A 505 17.51 -30.90 5.11
C ASP A 505 16.29 -30.50 4.26
N ILE A 506 16.25 -29.27 3.74
CA ILE A 506 15.25 -28.80 2.75
C ILE A 506 15.40 -29.52 1.40
N GLY A 507 16.54 -30.19 1.16
CA GLY A 507 16.87 -30.85 -0.11
C GLY A 507 17.49 -29.92 -1.15
N LEU A 508 17.98 -28.73 -0.74
CA LEU A 508 18.68 -27.83 -1.65
C LEU A 508 20.07 -28.39 -1.97
N LYS A 509 20.38 -28.52 -3.25
CA LYS A 509 21.68 -29.01 -3.74
C LYS A 509 22.21 -28.08 -4.84
N GLY A 510 23.52 -28.10 -5.06
CA GLY A 510 24.18 -27.35 -6.13
C GLY A 510 24.64 -25.94 -5.70
N ASN A 511 24.45 -24.94 -6.57
CA ASN A 511 25.11 -23.64 -6.43
C ASN A 511 24.55 -22.80 -5.27
N LEU A 512 23.23 -22.86 -5.03
CA LEU A 512 22.57 -22.08 -3.98
C LEU A 512 23.11 -22.34 -2.55
N PRO A 513 23.13 -23.59 -2.03
CA PRO A 513 23.67 -23.85 -0.69
C PRO A 513 25.18 -23.58 -0.59
N LEU A 514 25.95 -23.83 -1.66
CA LEU A 514 27.41 -23.57 -1.68
C LEU A 514 27.72 -22.07 -1.66
N PHE A 515 26.94 -21.25 -2.36
CA PHE A 515 27.03 -19.79 -2.27
C PHE A 515 26.78 -19.30 -0.84
N ILE A 516 25.75 -19.84 -0.17
CA ILE A 516 25.42 -19.46 1.21
C ILE A 516 26.54 -19.89 2.19
N LYS A 517 27.13 -21.09 2.00
CA LYS A 517 28.29 -21.55 2.77
C LYS A 517 29.45 -20.55 2.70
N ASN A 518 29.80 -20.09 1.50
CA ASN A 518 30.90 -19.14 1.32
C ASN A 518 30.54 -17.73 1.82
N PHE A 519 29.28 -17.32 1.67
CA PHE A 519 28.79 -16.05 2.22
C PHE A 519 28.88 -15.95 3.76
N LEU A 520 28.75 -17.08 4.45
CA LEU A 520 28.82 -17.21 5.91
C LEU A 520 30.25 -17.42 6.45
N GLN A 521 31.29 -17.32 5.61
CA GLN A 521 32.68 -17.38 6.06
C GLN A 521 33.02 -16.23 7.03
N THR A 522 34.11 -16.39 7.78
CA THR A 522 34.62 -15.39 8.74
C THR A 522 34.78 -14.04 8.06
N ARG A 523 34.27 -12.99 8.73
CA ARG A 523 34.28 -11.61 8.24
C ARG A 523 35.20 -10.73 9.06
N ILE A 524 35.72 -9.69 8.44
CA ILE A 524 36.56 -8.67 9.07
C ILE A 524 35.73 -7.38 9.14
N PHE A 525 35.70 -6.69 10.27
CA PHE A 525 34.99 -5.43 10.41
C PHE A 525 35.75 -4.36 11.20
N GLN A 526 35.42 -3.10 10.94
CA GLN A 526 35.89 -1.92 11.69
C GLN A 526 34.70 -1.08 12.16
N ILE A 527 34.80 -0.42 13.30
CA ILE A 527 33.75 0.45 13.85
C ILE A 527 34.02 1.90 13.45
N ARG A 528 32.99 2.63 12.98
CA ARG A 528 33.09 4.04 12.59
C ARG A 528 32.30 4.96 13.53
N ILE A 529 32.98 5.96 14.12
CA ILE A 529 32.37 7.03 14.92
C ILE A 529 32.80 8.38 14.33
N GLY A 530 31.85 9.16 13.82
CA GLY A 530 32.15 10.40 13.09
C GLY A 530 33.03 10.12 11.86
N ASN A 531 34.26 10.64 11.88
CA ASN A 531 35.26 10.46 10.83
C ASN A 531 36.39 9.47 11.20
N ILE A 532 36.32 8.80 12.36
CA ILE A 532 37.38 7.92 12.89
C ILE A 532 36.96 6.44 12.74
N LEU A 533 37.93 5.57 12.41
CA LEU A 533 37.78 4.12 12.30
C LEU A 533 38.60 3.40 13.38
N SER A 534 38.11 2.26 13.87
CA SER A 534 38.84 1.36 14.77
C SER A 534 39.79 0.42 14.02
N ASP A 535 40.54 -0.38 14.78
CA ASP A 535 41.27 -1.55 14.29
C ASP A 535 40.33 -2.61 13.68
N ASN A 536 40.93 -3.59 13.00
CA ASN A 536 40.23 -4.71 12.36
C ASN A 536 39.87 -5.79 13.37
N PHE A 537 38.61 -6.24 13.37
CA PHE A 537 38.11 -7.32 14.23
C PHE A 537 37.50 -8.45 13.40
N ASN A 538 37.65 -9.69 13.88
CA ASN A 538 37.09 -10.88 13.25
C ASN A 538 35.72 -11.25 13.83
N GLN A 539 34.73 -11.43 12.96
CA GLN A 539 33.41 -11.93 13.32
C GLN A 539 33.31 -13.43 13.05
N GLN A 540 33.42 -14.23 14.11
CA GLN A 540 33.41 -15.70 14.04
C GLN A 540 32.02 -16.31 13.89
N GLU A 541 30.98 -15.74 14.51
CA GLU A 541 29.60 -16.26 14.48
C GLU A 541 28.56 -15.21 14.08
N GLY A 542 27.34 -15.66 13.81
CA GLY A 542 26.21 -14.81 13.45
C GLY A 542 26.11 -14.45 11.97
N VAL A 543 25.00 -13.79 11.63
CA VAL A 543 24.70 -13.28 10.29
C VAL A 543 24.83 -11.75 10.26
N PRO A 544 25.40 -11.15 9.20
CA PRO A 544 25.71 -9.71 9.19
C PRO A 544 24.44 -8.85 9.24
N GLN A 545 24.32 -7.97 10.25
CA GLN A 545 23.21 -7.04 10.40
C GLN A 545 23.24 -5.97 9.30
N GLY A 546 22.22 -5.94 8.44
CA GLY A 546 22.13 -4.99 7.31
C GLY A 546 22.48 -5.57 5.94
N SER A 547 22.80 -6.88 5.87
CA SER A 547 22.81 -7.65 4.62
C SER A 547 21.38 -8.04 4.20
N VAL A 548 21.17 -8.25 2.91
CA VAL A 548 19.86 -8.58 2.36
C VAL A 548 19.52 -10.04 2.66
N LEU A 549 20.51 -10.93 2.58
CA LEU A 549 20.30 -12.36 2.73
C LEU A 549 20.16 -12.79 4.21
N SER A 550 20.80 -12.07 5.13
CA SER A 550 20.85 -12.40 6.56
C SER A 550 19.47 -12.57 7.20
N VAL A 551 18.50 -11.73 6.84
CA VAL A 551 17.12 -11.80 7.37
C VAL A 551 16.48 -13.13 7.00
N LEU A 552 16.64 -13.57 5.75
CA LEU A 552 16.07 -14.83 5.29
C LEU A 552 16.76 -16.04 5.94
N LEU A 553 18.09 -16.01 6.08
CA LEU A 553 18.84 -17.08 6.74
C LEU A 553 18.47 -17.21 8.22
N PHE A 554 18.29 -16.08 8.92
CA PHE A 554 17.78 -16.07 10.29
C PHE A 554 16.38 -16.69 10.38
N ILE A 555 15.46 -16.31 9.48
CA ILE A 555 14.10 -16.87 9.45
C ILE A 555 14.14 -18.37 9.21
N ILE A 556 14.97 -18.87 8.27
CA ILE A 556 15.14 -20.30 8.03
C ILE A 556 15.56 -21.00 9.31
N LYS A 557 16.54 -20.43 10.02
CA LYS A 557 17.07 -21.06 11.22
C LYS A 557 16.06 -21.11 12.36
N ILE A 558 15.41 -19.99 12.64
CA ILE A 558 14.44 -19.88 13.76
C ILE A 558 13.11 -20.59 13.46
N ASN A 559 12.81 -20.92 12.19
CA ASN A 559 11.55 -21.56 11.78
C ASN A 559 11.25 -22.85 12.55
N GLY A 560 12.28 -23.60 12.95
CA GLY A 560 12.14 -24.87 13.67
C GLY A 560 11.79 -24.75 15.17
N ILE A 561 11.84 -23.54 15.76
CA ILE A 561 11.75 -23.35 17.22
C ILE A 561 10.43 -23.82 17.84
N VAL A 562 9.36 -23.82 17.05
CA VAL A 562 8.02 -24.23 17.48
C VAL A 562 7.61 -25.61 16.97
N SER A 563 8.56 -26.40 16.45
CA SER A 563 8.30 -27.74 15.89
C SER A 563 7.92 -28.78 16.95
N LYS A 564 8.41 -28.62 18.19
CA LYS A 564 8.20 -29.56 19.30
C LYS A 564 7.28 -29.02 20.39
N LEU A 565 6.34 -28.14 20.02
CA LEU A 565 5.35 -27.65 20.98
C LEU A 565 4.31 -28.72 21.31
N PRO A 566 3.86 -28.82 22.57
CA PRO A 566 2.73 -29.68 22.93
C PRO A 566 1.46 -29.34 22.13
N ALA A 567 0.60 -30.33 21.91
CA ALA A 567 -0.59 -30.20 21.05
C ALA A 567 -1.55 -29.06 21.47
N TYR A 568 -1.63 -28.78 22.78
CA TYR A 568 -2.50 -27.74 23.36
C TYR A 568 -1.86 -26.36 23.41
N VAL A 569 -0.61 -26.23 22.98
CA VAL A 569 0.14 -24.96 22.97
C VAL A 569 0.19 -24.42 21.55
N HIS A 570 -0.30 -23.20 21.38
CA HIS A 570 -0.32 -22.50 20.10
C HIS A 570 0.75 -21.41 20.07
N SER A 571 1.37 -21.21 18.92
CA SER A 571 2.44 -20.21 18.76
C SER A 571 2.18 -19.21 17.65
N THR A 572 2.82 -18.05 17.78
CA THR A 572 3.06 -17.09 16.71
C THR A 572 4.53 -16.74 16.65
N LEU A 573 5.04 -16.58 15.43
CA LEU A 573 6.43 -16.26 15.18
C LEU A 573 6.51 -15.11 14.17
N PHE A 574 7.19 -14.03 14.52
CA PHE A 574 7.50 -12.94 13.62
C PHE A 574 8.99 -12.61 13.76
N VAL A 575 9.81 -13.24 12.92
CA VAL A 575 11.27 -13.07 13.00
C VAL A 575 11.76 -13.52 14.38
N ASP A 576 12.22 -12.59 15.23
CA ASP A 576 12.69 -12.80 16.60
C ASP A 576 11.57 -12.72 17.66
N ASP A 577 10.42 -12.11 17.34
CA ASP A 577 9.28 -12.02 18.24
C ASP A 577 8.53 -13.38 18.30
N ILE A 578 8.71 -14.11 19.41
CA ILE A 578 8.07 -15.41 19.65
C ILE A 578 7.02 -15.28 20.75
N GLN A 579 5.84 -15.82 20.49
CA GLN A 579 4.77 -15.88 21.48
C GLN A 579 4.12 -17.27 21.47
N ILE A 580 3.89 -17.83 22.65
CA ILE A 580 3.13 -19.06 22.85
C ILE A 580 1.97 -18.83 23.81
N HIS A 581 0.88 -19.58 23.65
CA HIS A 581 -0.24 -19.55 24.57
C HIS A 581 -0.93 -20.89 24.68
N CYS A 582 -1.57 -21.12 25.84
CA CYS A 582 -2.42 -22.27 26.12
C CYS A 582 -3.69 -21.78 26.83
N ALA A 583 -4.83 -22.42 26.54
CA ALA A 583 -6.10 -22.13 27.16
C ALA A 583 -6.71 -23.38 27.79
N GLY A 584 -7.26 -23.26 28.99
CA GLY A 584 -7.76 -24.38 29.78
C GLY A 584 -8.68 -23.93 30.92
N ASP A 585 -9.38 -24.89 31.51
CA ASP A 585 -10.24 -24.65 32.67
C ASP A 585 -9.47 -24.71 33.99
N ASP A 586 -8.39 -25.49 34.02
CA ASP A 586 -7.49 -25.72 35.14
C ASP A 586 -6.13 -25.02 34.90
N MET A 587 -5.64 -24.32 35.91
CA MET A 587 -4.34 -23.63 35.84
C MET A 587 -3.17 -24.62 35.88
N GLY A 588 -3.29 -25.73 36.63
CA GLY A 588 -2.24 -26.74 36.74
C GLY A 588 -1.94 -27.39 35.38
N PHE A 589 -2.98 -27.72 34.62
CA PHE A 589 -2.86 -28.17 33.23
C PHE A 589 -2.14 -27.15 32.35
N ILE A 590 -2.56 -25.88 32.38
CA ILE A 590 -1.96 -24.81 31.57
C ILE A 590 -0.48 -24.64 31.91
N GLN A 591 -0.16 -24.58 33.20
CA GLN A 591 1.21 -24.43 33.69
C GLN A 591 2.08 -25.60 33.23
N ARG A 592 1.61 -26.84 33.36
CA ARG A 592 2.34 -28.03 32.89
C ARG A 592 2.59 -27.97 31.39
N GLN A 593 1.58 -27.66 30.58
CA GLN A 593 1.73 -27.60 29.13
C GLN A 593 2.69 -26.48 28.68
N LEU A 594 2.59 -25.30 29.29
CA LEU A 594 3.44 -24.17 28.95
C LEU A 594 4.87 -24.32 29.48
N GLN A 595 5.08 -24.88 30.66
CA GLN A 595 6.43 -25.17 31.17
C GLN A 595 7.12 -26.24 30.31
N THR A 596 6.40 -27.30 29.91
CA THR A 596 6.92 -28.27 28.93
C THR A 596 7.28 -27.60 27.61
N ALA A 597 6.46 -26.66 27.13
CA ALA A 597 6.78 -25.89 25.93
C ALA A 597 8.03 -25.01 26.11
N ILE A 598 8.18 -24.32 27.24
CA ILE A 598 9.37 -23.52 27.58
C ILE A 598 10.61 -24.42 27.58
N ASN A 599 10.54 -25.58 28.23
CA ASN A 599 11.66 -26.52 28.30
C ASN A 599 12.05 -27.04 26.91
N ASN A 600 11.07 -27.45 26.10
CA ASN A 600 11.30 -27.90 24.72
C ASN A 600 11.90 -26.80 23.83
N MET A 601 11.42 -25.56 23.97
CA MET A 601 11.95 -24.42 23.22
C MET A 601 13.36 -24.06 23.68
N THR A 602 13.65 -24.16 24.98
CA THR A 602 14.96 -23.88 25.57
C THR A 602 16.00 -24.93 25.16
N ASP A 603 15.64 -26.22 25.20
CA ASP A 603 16.47 -27.32 24.67
C ASP A 603 16.71 -27.18 23.17
N TRP A 604 15.69 -26.80 22.40
CA TRP A 604 15.86 -26.52 20.99
C TRP A 604 16.77 -25.30 20.76
N ALA A 605 16.60 -24.24 21.54
CA ALA A 605 17.37 -23.01 21.42
C ALA A 605 18.87 -23.26 21.72
N SER A 606 19.18 -23.98 22.80
CA SER A 606 20.56 -24.34 23.16
C SER A 606 21.23 -25.18 22.08
N LYS A 607 20.53 -26.18 21.51
CA LYS A 607 21.03 -27.00 20.39
C LYS A 607 21.22 -26.23 19.08
N ASN A 608 20.61 -25.05 18.95
CA ASN A 608 20.64 -24.24 17.73
C ASN A 608 21.36 -22.89 17.90
N GLY A 609 22.01 -22.66 19.05
CA GLY A 609 22.81 -21.45 19.31
C GLY A 609 22.02 -20.21 19.74
N PHE A 610 20.74 -20.34 20.13
CA PHE A 610 19.92 -19.23 20.60
C PHE A 610 19.83 -19.20 22.12
N ILE A 611 19.72 -17.98 22.67
CA ILE A 611 19.53 -17.73 24.10
C ILE A 611 18.35 -16.78 24.29
N PHE A 612 17.38 -17.20 25.10
CA PHE A 612 16.29 -16.33 25.52
C PHE A 612 16.76 -15.40 26.63
N SER A 613 16.30 -14.15 26.60
CA SER A 613 16.56 -13.17 27.67
C SER A 613 15.52 -13.35 28.78
N PRO A 614 15.89 -13.84 29.98
CA PRO A 614 14.93 -14.02 31.07
C PRO A 614 14.34 -12.69 31.53
N GLN A 615 15.13 -11.61 31.55
CA GLN A 615 14.71 -10.30 32.05
C GLN A 615 13.68 -9.60 31.14
N LYS A 616 13.61 -9.97 29.86
CA LYS A 616 12.68 -9.38 28.89
C LYS A 616 11.53 -10.32 28.52
N THR A 617 11.66 -11.59 28.87
CA THR A 617 10.58 -12.57 28.68
C THR A 617 9.52 -12.31 29.74
N VAL A 618 8.26 -12.21 29.32
CA VAL A 618 7.14 -11.90 30.22
C VAL A 618 5.95 -12.82 29.99
N CYS A 619 5.20 -13.08 31.06
CA CYS A 619 3.98 -13.87 31.05
C CYS A 619 2.75 -12.97 31.24
N MET A 620 1.65 -13.28 30.56
CA MET A 620 0.35 -12.64 30.77
C MET A 620 -0.75 -13.67 30.98
N HIS A 621 -1.53 -13.47 32.04
CA HIS A 621 -2.74 -14.24 32.31
C HIS A 621 -4.00 -13.48 31.86
N PHE A 622 -4.70 -14.02 30.86
CA PHE A 622 -5.98 -13.52 30.39
C PHE A 622 -7.10 -14.33 31.02
N CYS A 623 -7.88 -13.71 31.91
CA CYS A 623 -9.07 -14.32 32.49
C CYS A 623 -10.17 -13.30 32.81
N ARG A 624 -11.44 -13.71 32.66
CA ARG A 624 -12.64 -12.95 33.08
C ARG A 624 -13.49 -13.68 34.13
N ARG A 625 -13.00 -14.79 34.72
CA ARG A 625 -13.64 -15.42 35.87
C ARG A 625 -13.61 -14.46 37.08
N ARG A 626 -14.64 -14.56 37.92
CA ARG A 626 -14.74 -13.85 39.20
C ARG A 626 -14.20 -14.77 40.30
N GLY A 627 -13.61 -14.22 41.35
CA GLY A 627 -12.98 -14.96 42.44
C GLY A 627 -11.45 -15.04 42.32
N LEU A 628 -10.79 -15.43 43.41
CA LEU A 628 -9.35 -15.66 43.45
C LEU A 628 -9.01 -16.92 42.67
N HIS A 629 -7.98 -16.84 41.83
CA HIS A 629 -7.39 -17.97 41.15
C HIS A 629 -5.87 -17.81 41.19
N PRO A 630 -5.12 -18.89 41.44
CA PRO A 630 -3.67 -18.80 41.52
C PRO A 630 -3.08 -18.40 40.16
N ASP A 631 -2.07 -17.55 40.20
CA ASP A 631 -1.26 -17.25 39.04
C ASP A 631 -0.29 -18.41 38.77
N PRO A 632 0.00 -18.72 37.50
CA PRO A 632 0.90 -19.82 37.14
C PRO A 632 2.37 -19.44 37.40
N ASP A 633 3.16 -20.38 37.93
CA ASP A 633 4.61 -20.19 38.09
C ASP A 633 5.38 -20.82 36.92
N PHE A 634 6.26 -20.03 36.30
CA PHE A 634 7.08 -20.46 35.18
C PHE A 634 8.54 -20.09 35.39
N GLN A 635 9.42 -21.01 35.01
CA GLN A 635 10.86 -20.80 35.06
C GLN A 635 11.47 -20.90 33.66
N LEU A 636 12.39 -19.98 33.35
CA LEU A 636 13.22 -19.99 32.16
C LEU A 636 14.68 -20.00 32.60
N ASN A 637 15.39 -21.10 32.33
CA ASN A 637 16.77 -21.31 32.81
C ASN A 637 16.94 -21.10 34.32
N GLY A 638 15.97 -21.57 35.13
CA GLY A 638 15.96 -21.41 36.58
C GLY A 638 15.57 -20.00 37.07
N SER A 639 15.38 -19.02 36.17
CA SER A 639 14.89 -17.69 36.53
C SER A 639 13.36 -17.63 36.42
N PRO A 640 12.64 -17.03 37.40
CA PRO A 640 11.19 -16.89 37.31
C PRO A 640 10.78 -15.92 36.20
N ILE A 641 9.76 -16.27 35.42
CA ILE A 641 9.20 -15.38 34.40
C ILE A 641 8.16 -14.46 35.05
N PRO A 642 8.36 -13.13 35.02
CA PRO A 642 7.42 -12.21 35.65
C PRO A 642 6.06 -12.20 34.94
N ILE A 643 5.00 -12.21 35.73
CA ILE A 643 3.62 -12.06 35.26
C ILE A 643 3.27 -10.58 35.24
N VAL A 644 2.88 -10.08 34.08
CA VAL A 644 2.58 -8.66 33.87
C VAL A 644 1.11 -8.44 33.51
N GLN A 645 0.58 -7.29 33.93
CA GLN A 645 -0.81 -6.91 33.62
C GLN A 645 -0.95 -6.32 32.21
N GLU A 646 0.13 -5.80 31.65
CA GLU A 646 0.18 -5.31 30.28
C GLU A 646 1.51 -5.61 29.60
N THR A 647 1.48 -5.92 28.31
CA THR A 647 2.69 -6.08 27.50
C THR A 647 2.50 -5.55 26.09
N LYS A 648 3.60 -5.12 25.47
CA LYS A 648 3.63 -4.66 24.09
C LYS A 648 4.08 -5.78 23.18
N PHE A 649 3.18 -6.24 22.31
CA PHE A 649 3.45 -7.26 21.31
C PHE A 649 3.23 -6.70 19.90
N LEU A 650 4.24 -6.80 19.02
CA LEU A 650 4.20 -6.31 17.63
C LEU A 650 3.63 -4.88 17.47
N GLY A 651 3.90 -4.00 18.42
CA GLY A 651 3.47 -2.60 18.41
C GLY A 651 2.11 -2.30 19.05
N ILE A 652 1.35 -3.30 19.51
CA ILE A 652 0.07 -3.17 20.22
C ILE A 652 0.25 -3.55 21.69
N ILE A 653 -0.41 -2.84 22.60
CA ILE A 653 -0.36 -3.14 24.04
C ILE A 653 -1.59 -3.98 24.39
N PHE A 654 -1.38 -5.16 24.94
CA PHE A 654 -2.41 -6.05 25.46
C PHE A 654 -2.53 -5.86 26.96
N ASP A 655 -3.76 -5.83 27.48
CA ASP A 655 -4.08 -5.87 28.91
C ASP A 655 -4.83 -7.18 29.25
N THR A 656 -4.75 -7.64 30.49
CA THR A 656 -5.32 -8.93 30.94
C THR A 656 -6.82 -9.10 30.66
N LYS A 657 -7.57 -8.00 30.49
CA LYS A 657 -9.01 -8.00 30.17
C LYS A 657 -9.33 -7.72 28.70
N LEU A 658 -8.29 -7.52 27.87
CA LEU A 658 -8.34 -7.24 26.44
C LEU A 658 -9.24 -6.01 26.11
N THR A 659 -9.12 -4.96 26.91
CA THR A 659 -9.87 -3.70 26.75
C THR A 659 -9.21 -2.74 25.76
N PHE A 660 -7.89 -2.90 25.54
CA PHE A 660 -7.01 -2.02 24.76
C PHE A 660 -6.98 -0.56 25.25
N ARG A 661 -7.45 -0.28 26.47
CA ARG A 661 -7.49 1.08 27.01
C ARG A 661 -6.09 1.67 27.17
N SER A 662 -5.14 0.89 27.69
CA SER A 662 -3.73 1.29 27.82
C SER A 662 -3.11 1.59 26.44
N HIS A 663 -3.33 0.70 25.47
CA HIS A 663 -2.88 0.91 24.09
C HIS A 663 -3.40 2.21 23.49
N ILE A 664 -4.71 2.48 23.62
CA ILE A 664 -5.34 3.67 23.04
C ILE A 664 -4.83 4.95 23.72
N LYS A 665 -4.61 4.95 25.04
CA LYS A 665 -3.98 6.07 25.76
C LYS A 665 -2.54 6.33 25.27
N HIS A 666 -1.76 5.27 25.12
CA HIS A 666 -0.39 5.37 24.59
C HIS A 666 -0.38 5.91 23.16
N LEU A 667 -1.26 5.38 22.29
CA LEU A 667 -1.40 5.80 20.90
C LEU A 667 -1.82 7.28 20.80
N LYS A 668 -2.80 7.70 21.61
CA LYS A 668 -3.20 9.11 21.73
C LYS A 668 -2.02 10.00 22.07
N THR A 669 -1.25 9.66 23.10
CA THR A 669 -0.07 10.43 23.54
C THR A 669 0.98 10.53 22.44
N LYS A 670 1.27 9.42 21.75
CA LYS A 670 2.22 9.36 20.63
C LYS A 670 1.76 10.20 19.44
N CYS A 671 0.46 10.27 19.18
CA CYS A 671 -0.11 11.11 18.12
C CYS A 671 -0.12 12.59 18.51
N ILE A 672 -0.44 12.93 19.77
CA ILE A 672 -0.40 14.32 20.27
C ILE A 672 1.00 14.92 20.13
N ARG A 673 2.06 14.17 20.45
CA ARG A 673 3.45 14.63 20.24
C ARG A 673 3.72 15.02 18.78
N THR A 674 3.22 14.24 17.83
CA THR A 674 3.32 14.56 16.40
C THR A 674 2.41 15.72 16.00
N LEU A 675 1.21 15.82 16.58
CA LEU A 675 0.34 16.96 16.35
C LEU A 675 0.95 18.26 16.88
N ASN A 676 1.73 18.24 17.96
CA ASN A 676 2.42 19.44 18.44
C ASN A 676 3.44 19.94 17.42
N ILE A 677 4.18 19.04 16.75
CA ILE A 677 5.04 19.41 15.62
C ILE A 677 4.18 20.01 14.49
N MET A 678 3.02 19.42 14.22
CA MET A 678 2.10 19.97 13.21
C MET A 678 1.54 21.34 13.57
N LYS A 679 1.26 21.63 14.85
CA LYS A 679 0.80 22.95 15.30
C LYS A 679 1.84 24.04 15.01
N VAL A 680 3.11 23.72 15.22
CA VAL A 680 4.23 24.60 14.86
C VAL A 680 4.22 24.85 13.34
N LEU A 681 4.06 23.79 12.56
CA LEU A 681 4.00 23.88 11.09
C LEU A 681 2.70 24.49 10.55
N SER A 682 1.65 24.64 11.36
CA SER A 682 0.33 25.14 10.94
C SER A 682 0.11 26.60 11.34
N SER A 683 1.19 27.36 11.60
CA SER A 683 1.11 28.80 11.84
C SER A 683 0.37 29.51 10.71
N THR A 684 -0.51 30.46 11.05
CA THR A 684 -1.28 31.23 10.07
C THR A 684 -0.42 32.17 9.23
N SER A 685 0.74 32.60 9.75
CA SER A 685 1.64 33.56 9.10
C SER A 685 2.75 32.91 8.25
N TRP A 686 3.29 31.76 8.67
CA TRP A 686 4.44 31.11 8.00
C TRP A 686 4.27 29.59 7.80
N GLY A 687 3.11 29.04 8.15
CA GLY A 687 2.84 27.60 8.11
C GLY A 687 2.66 27.01 6.72
N ALA A 688 2.70 25.67 6.67
CA ALA A 688 2.50 24.88 5.48
C ALA A 688 1.04 24.91 5.01
N ASP A 689 0.82 24.76 3.70
CA ASP A 689 -0.54 24.76 3.14
C ASP A 689 -1.35 23.53 3.56
N LYS A 690 -2.68 23.63 3.46
CA LYS A 690 -3.62 22.55 3.80
C LYS A 690 -3.27 21.22 3.14
N VAL A 691 -2.84 21.19 1.87
CA VAL A 691 -2.53 19.92 1.17
C VAL A 691 -1.26 19.30 1.75
N SER A 692 -0.23 20.10 1.99
CA SER A 692 1.00 19.65 2.64
C SER A 692 0.76 19.19 4.08
N LEU A 693 0.03 19.97 4.89
CA LEU A 693 -0.36 19.59 6.25
C LEU A 693 -1.24 18.34 6.25
N MET A 694 -2.16 18.20 5.31
CA MET A 694 -2.98 17.00 5.18
C MET A 694 -2.11 15.78 4.80
N ARG A 695 -1.10 15.93 3.94
CA ARG A 695 -0.14 14.87 3.64
C ARG A 695 0.68 14.48 4.87
N ILE A 696 1.18 15.46 5.62
CA ILE A 696 1.93 15.26 6.88
C ILE A 696 1.05 14.57 7.92
N TYR A 697 -0.18 15.04 8.11
CA TYR A 697 -1.16 14.43 9.01
C TYR A 697 -1.40 12.96 8.61
N ARG A 698 -1.67 12.71 7.33
CA ARG A 698 -1.96 11.37 6.82
C ARG A 698 -0.75 10.43 6.96
N SER A 699 0.47 10.93 6.77
CA SER A 699 1.70 10.13 6.81
C SER A 699 2.25 9.89 8.21
N LEU A 700 2.08 10.84 9.14
CA LEU A 700 2.68 10.78 10.48
C LEU A 700 1.69 10.48 11.61
N VAL A 701 0.43 10.92 11.50
CA VAL A 701 -0.60 10.75 12.53
C VAL A 701 -1.59 9.66 12.12
N ARG A 702 -2.25 9.80 10.96
CA ARG A 702 -3.24 8.82 10.49
C ARG A 702 -2.63 7.43 10.29
N SER A 703 -1.40 7.34 9.80
CA SER A 703 -0.69 6.07 9.65
C SER A 703 -0.52 5.31 10.98
N LYS A 704 -0.30 6.03 12.09
CA LYS A 704 -0.23 5.45 13.45
C LYS A 704 -1.60 4.97 13.92
N LEU A 705 -2.65 5.74 13.63
CA LEU A 705 -4.04 5.37 13.94
C LEU A 705 -4.48 4.17 13.11
N ASP A 706 -4.10 4.09 11.84
CA ASP A 706 -4.47 3.01 10.92
C ASP A 706 -3.82 1.66 11.32
N TYR A 707 -2.63 1.66 11.93
CA TYR A 707 -1.92 0.44 12.33
C TYR A 707 -2.60 -0.26 13.52
N GLY A 708 -2.94 -1.54 13.36
CA GLY A 708 -3.54 -2.35 14.44
C GLY A 708 -5.07 -2.35 14.49
N VAL A 709 -5.74 -1.59 13.62
CA VAL A 709 -7.20 -1.43 13.61
C VAL A 709 -7.99 -2.74 13.66
N PRO A 710 -7.66 -3.80 12.88
CA PRO A 710 -8.39 -5.07 12.96
C PRO A 710 -8.44 -5.68 14.37
N VAL A 711 -7.46 -5.35 15.20
CA VAL A 711 -7.26 -5.89 16.55
C VAL A 711 -7.82 -4.95 17.60
N TYR A 712 -7.20 -3.77 17.78
CA TYR A 712 -7.63 -2.82 18.84
C TYR A 712 -9.01 -2.20 18.55
N GLY A 713 -9.49 -2.23 17.30
CA GLY A 713 -10.82 -1.76 16.92
C GLY A 713 -11.97 -2.54 17.57
N SER A 714 -11.67 -3.58 18.35
CA SER A 714 -12.61 -4.28 19.23
C SER A 714 -12.80 -3.62 20.60
N ALA A 715 -12.05 -2.56 20.92
CA ALA A 715 -12.23 -1.82 22.16
C ALA A 715 -13.63 -1.19 22.26
N ALA A 716 -14.08 -0.93 23.49
CA ALA A 716 -15.36 -0.27 23.72
C ALA A 716 -15.43 1.10 23.01
N MET A 717 -16.61 1.48 22.52
CA MET A 717 -16.81 2.74 21.78
C MET A 717 -16.39 3.96 22.60
N SER A 718 -16.64 3.97 23.90
CA SER A 718 -16.17 5.01 24.82
C SER A 718 -14.64 5.17 24.81
N THR A 719 -13.92 4.06 24.67
CA THR A 719 -12.46 4.03 24.60
C THR A 719 -11.96 4.47 23.23
N LEU A 720 -12.58 3.99 22.15
CA LEU A 720 -12.22 4.40 20.78
C LEU A 720 -12.46 5.89 20.52
N LYS A 721 -13.50 6.49 21.11
CA LYS A 721 -13.79 7.94 21.03
C LYS A 721 -12.62 8.82 21.51
N MET A 722 -11.72 8.30 22.36
CA MET A 722 -10.51 9.02 22.75
C MET A 722 -9.62 9.36 21.54
N LEU A 723 -9.58 8.51 20.51
CA LEU A 723 -8.79 8.74 19.29
C LEU A 723 -9.48 9.72 18.33
N ASP A 724 -10.81 9.81 18.38
CA ASP A 724 -11.57 10.75 17.55
C ASP A 724 -11.18 12.19 17.86
N SER A 725 -10.90 12.51 19.14
CA SER A 725 -10.35 13.83 19.53
C SER A 725 -9.03 14.17 18.81
N VAL A 726 -8.14 13.20 18.67
CA VAL A 726 -6.83 13.36 17.99
C VAL A 726 -7.03 13.54 16.50
N HIS A 727 -7.94 12.76 15.90
CA HIS A 727 -8.28 12.86 14.49
C HIS A 727 -8.90 14.21 14.16
N HIS A 728 -9.92 14.64 14.90
CA HIS A 728 -10.56 15.94 14.71
C HIS A 728 -9.59 17.09 14.94
N GLN A 729 -8.73 17.01 15.96
CA GLN A 729 -7.70 18.02 16.19
C GLN A 729 -6.70 18.06 15.02
N GLY A 730 -6.24 16.92 14.53
CA GLY A 730 -5.36 16.85 13.37
C GLY A 730 -5.99 17.39 12.09
N LEU A 731 -7.28 17.11 11.86
CA LEU A 731 -8.03 17.67 10.75
C LEU A 731 -8.19 19.19 10.89
N ARG A 732 -8.57 19.71 12.06
CA ARG A 732 -8.68 21.15 12.30
C ARG A 732 -7.36 21.87 12.11
N ILE A 733 -6.26 21.32 12.62
CA ILE A 733 -4.90 21.85 12.40
C ILE A 733 -4.57 21.85 10.90
N ALA A 734 -4.82 20.75 10.20
CA ALA A 734 -4.47 20.65 8.79
C ALA A 734 -5.38 21.49 7.88
N THR A 735 -6.62 21.75 8.30
CA THR A 735 -7.60 22.55 7.55
C THR A 735 -7.58 24.03 7.93
N GLY A 736 -6.99 24.39 9.07
CA GLY A 736 -7.09 25.73 9.66
C GLY A 736 -8.47 26.04 10.27
N ALA A 737 -9.34 25.03 10.42
CA ALA A 737 -10.69 25.22 10.94
C ALA A 737 -10.68 25.61 12.43
N PHE A 738 -11.62 26.47 12.82
CA PHE A 738 -11.80 26.86 14.21
C PHE A 738 -12.06 25.63 15.10
N ARG A 739 -11.72 25.76 16.38
CA ARG A 739 -11.98 24.69 17.36
C ARG A 739 -13.47 24.38 17.52
N THR A 740 -14.33 25.34 17.20
CA THR A 740 -15.80 25.22 17.22
C THR A 740 -16.38 24.61 15.95
N THR A 741 -15.60 24.45 14.87
CA THR A 741 -16.11 23.95 13.59
C THR A 741 -16.69 22.54 13.73
N PRO A 742 -17.93 22.30 13.25
CA PRO A 742 -18.55 20.98 13.25
C PRO A 742 -17.72 19.94 12.49
N ILE A 743 -17.67 18.72 13.00
CA ILE A 743 -16.89 17.62 12.42
C ILE A 743 -17.31 17.29 10.97
N PRO A 744 -18.61 17.22 10.61
CA PRO A 744 -19.03 16.94 9.24
C PRO A 744 -18.49 17.94 8.22
N SER A 745 -18.27 19.20 8.63
CA SER A 745 -17.77 20.28 7.80
C SER A 745 -16.28 20.13 7.42
N LEU A 746 -15.55 19.18 8.02
CA LEU A 746 -14.14 18.93 7.72
C LEU A 746 -13.92 18.05 6.46
N HIS A 747 -15.01 17.56 5.83
CA HIS A 747 -15.03 16.78 4.58
C HIS A 747 -14.06 15.58 4.55
N GLU A 748 -13.78 14.98 5.70
CA GLU A 748 -13.02 13.72 5.82
C GLU A 748 -13.89 12.66 6.50
N PRO A 749 -13.84 11.40 6.05
CA PRO A 749 -14.59 10.32 6.69
C PRO A 749 -14.22 10.20 8.16
N SER A 750 -15.23 9.90 9.00
CA SER A 750 -14.99 9.66 10.41
C SER A 750 -13.97 8.54 10.63
N LEU A 751 -13.28 8.61 11.76
CA LEU A 751 -12.31 7.59 12.16
C LEU A 751 -12.98 6.21 12.25
N GLU A 752 -14.26 6.14 12.60
CA GLU A 752 -15.05 4.92 12.61
C GLU A 752 -15.20 4.31 11.20
N LEU A 753 -15.66 5.09 10.22
CA LEU A 753 -15.74 4.64 8.83
C LEU A 753 -14.38 4.22 8.28
N ARG A 754 -13.31 4.94 8.68
CA ARG A 754 -11.93 4.58 8.35
C ARG A 754 -11.54 3.23 8.92
N ARG A 755 -11.90 2.95 10.19
CA ARG A 755 -11.67 1.67 10.85
C ARG A 755 -12.41 0.54 10.14
N HIS A 756 -13.70 0.73 9.81
CA HIS A 756 -14.49 -0.24 9.05
C HIS A 756 -13.84 -0.57 7.71
N ARG A 757 -13.42 0.44 6.94
CA ARG A 757 -12.76 0.25 5.64
C ARG A 757 -11.46 -0.57 5.76
N LEU A 758 -10.64 -0.31 6.78
CA LEU A 758 -9.39 -1.03 7.01
C LEU A 758 -9.63 -2.48 7.45
N SER A 759 -10.58 -2.68 8.37
CA SER A 759 -11.03 -4.00 8.80
C SER A 759 -11.59 -4.82 7.64
N LEU A 760 -12.42 -4.24 6.79
CA LEU A 760 -12.94 -4.89 5.58
C LEU A 760 -11.82 -5.22 4.58
N SER A 761 -10.90 -4.28 4.33
CA SER A 761 -9.74 -4.53 3.45
C SER A 761 -8.90 -5.71 3.94
N TYR A 762 -8.71 -5.80 5.26
CA TYR A 762 -7.97 -6.90 5.88
C TYR A 762 -8.76 -8.22 5.85
N PHE A 763 -10.08 -8.19 6.05
CA PHE A 763 -10.94 -9.35 5.86
C PHE A 763 -10.85 -9.89 4.43
N TYR A 764 -10.93 -9.04 3.40
CA TYR A 764 -10.80 -9.49 2.01
C TYR A 764 -9.40 -10.01 1.68
N LYS A 765 -8.34 -9.49 2.31
CA LYS A 765 -6.98 -10.07 2.23
C LYS A 765 -7.00 -11.52 2.69
N ILE A 766 -7.57 -11.81 3.87
CA ILE A 766 -7.69 -13.17 4.40
C ILE A 766 -8.59 -14.04 3.51
N LYS A 767 -9.75 -13.51 3.09
CA LYS A 767 -10.70 -14.21 2.23
C LYS A 767 -10.12 -14.60 0.87
N SER A 768 -9.22 -13.78 0.32
CA SER A 768 -8.58 -14.04 -0.98
C SER A 768 -7.47 -15.10 -0.95
N ASP A 769 -7.07 -15.57 0.23
CA ASP A 769 -5.98 -16.53 0.41
C ASP A 769 -6.45 -17.69 1.29
N GLU A 770 -6.87 -18.78 0.67
CA GLU A 770 -7.32 -20.01 1.34
C GLU A 770 -6.21 -20.65 2.20
N SER A 771 -4.93 -20.37 1.89
CA SER A 771 -3.77 -20.86 2.65
C SER A 771 -3.47 -20.03 3.91
N HIS A 772 -4.22 -18.96 4.16
CA HIS A 772 -4.01 -18.10 5.31
C HIS A 772 -4.44 -18.83 6.62
N PRO A 773 -3.64 -18.84 7.70
CA PRO A 773 -3.92 -19.59 8.93
C PRO A 773 -5.22 -19.18 9.62
N GLN A 774 -5.60 -17.92 9.44
CA GLN A 774 -6.85 -17.38 9.98
C GLN A 774 -8.02 -17.47 8.98
N HIS A 775 -7.83 -18.00 7.77
CA HIS A 775 -8.87 -18.06 6.73
C HIS A 775 -10.13 -18.74 7.26
N TYR A 776 -9.99 -19.98 7.72
CA TYR A 776 -11.12 -20.76 8.22
C TYR A 776 -11.77 -20.11 9.45
N LYS A 777 -10.97 -19.72 10.46
CA LYS A 777 -11.49 -19.13 11.72
C LYS A 777 -12.22 -17.79 11.51
N VAL A 778 -11.77 -16.97 10.55
CA VAL A 778 -12.38 -15.65 10.28
C VAL A 778 -13.63 -15.77 9.41
N ILE A 779 -13.66 -16.72 8.46
CA ILE A 779 -14.78 -16.89 7.53
C ILE A 779 -15.88 -17.76 8.13
N ASN A 780 -15.51 -18.79 8.88
CA ASN A 780 -16.41 -19.73 9.55
C ASN A 780 -16.23 -19.64 11.07
N PRO A 781 -16.63 -18.54 11.70
CA PRO A 781 -16.42 -18.39 13.13
C PRO A 781 -17.39 -19.31 13.90
N ILE A 782 -16.85 -20.17 14.78
CA ILE A 782 -17.55 -21.36 15.31
C ILE A 782 -18.42 -21.04 16.55
N PHE A 783 -18.14 -19.96 17.28
CA PHE A 783 -18.77 -19.66 18.58
C PHE A 783 -19.90 -18.62 18.53
N GLY A 784 -20.56 -18.47 17.39
CA GLY A 784 -21.51 -17.37 17.17
C GLY A 784 -22.73 -17.42 18.08
N SER A 785 -23.33 -18.60 18.22
CA SER A 785 -24.42 -18.87 19.16
C SER A 785 -24.05 -18.51 20.59
N LEU A 786 -22.84 -18.87 21.02
CA LEU A 786 -22.37 -18.60 22.38
C LEU A 786 -22.13 -17.09 22.63
N PHE A 787 -21.63 -16.35 21.62
CA PHE A 787 -21.51 -14.89 21.71
C PHE A 787 -22.87 -14.20 21.72
N SER A 788 -23.85 -14.69 20.95
CA SER A 788 -25.22 -14.15 20.93
C SER A 788 -25.93 -14.31 22.28
N VAL A 789 -25.66 -15.38 23.02
CA VAL A 789 -26.20 -15.59 24.38
C VAL A 789 -25.42 -14.80 25.45
N ARG A 790 -24.13 -14.51 25.21
CA ARG A 790 -23.23 -13.85 26.18
C ARG A 790 -22.84 -12.44 25.71
N LEU A 791 -23.82 -11.55 25.63
CA LEU A 791 -23.70 -10.18 25.09
C LEU A 791 -22.62 -9.30 25.76
N SER A 792 -22.22 -9.61 27.00
CA SER A 792 -21.15 -8.88 27.69
C SER A 792 -19.73 -9.15 27.14
N PHE A 793 -19.58 -10.16 26.27
CA PHE A 793 -18.32 -10.51 25.63
C PHE A 793 -18.26 -9.98 24.21
N THR A 794 -17.25 -9.16 23.92
CA THR A 794 -17.04 -8.66 22.55
C THR A 794 -16.63 -9.81 21.61
N PRO A 795 -17.32 -10.02 20.47
CA PRO A 795 -17.06 -11.11 19.53
C PRO A 795 -15.69 -11.04 18.84
N THR A 796 -15.27 -12.18 18.25
CA THR A 796 -14.06 -12.27 17.42
C THR A 796 -14.17 -11.42 16.16
N PHE A 797 -13.04 -11.15 15.51
CA PHE A 797 -12.97 -10.31 14.30
C PHE A 797 -13.92 -10.76 13.18
N GLY A 798 -14.03 -12.08 12.92
CA GLY A 798 -14.92 -12.62 11.88
C GLY A 798 -16.38 -12.22 12.10
N PHE A 799 -16.89 -12.35 13.33
CA PHE A 799 -18.26 -11.94 13.68
C PHE A 799 -18.47 -10.43 13.54
N ARG A 800 -17.52 -9.62 14.03
CA ARG A 800 -17.59 -8.15 13.94
C ARG A 800 -17.65 -7.67 12.48
N ILE A 801 -16.92 -8.31 11.57
CA ILE A 801 -17.02 -8.00 10.13
C ILE A 801 -18.39 -8.36 9.58
N GLY A 802 -18.96 -9.50 9.98
CA GLY A 802 -20.32 -9.88 9.59
C GLY A 802 -21.37 -8.82 9.98
N GLU A 803 -21.24 -8.23 11.18
CA GLU A 803 -22.11 -7.12 11.62
C GLU A 803 -21.94 -5.87 10.76
N ILE A 804 -20.70 -5.46 10.48
CA ILE A 804 -20.41 -4.29 9.62
C ILE A 804 -21.01 -4.51 8.21
N LEU A 805 -20.88 -5.72 7.67
CA LEU A 805 -21.46 -6.06 6.37
C LEU A 805 -22.99 -6.01 6.40
N ARG A 806 -23.65 -6.44 7.49
CA ARG A 806 -25.10 -6.34 7.65
C ARG A 806 -25.59 -4.90 7.79
N GLN A 807 -24.88 -4.06 8.56
CA GLN A 807 -25.20 -2.63 8.71
C GLN A 807 -25.14 -1.88 7.38
N HIS A 808 -24.27 -2.27 6.46
CA HIS A 808 -24.22 -1.70 5.11
C HIS A 808 -25.49 -1.91 4.28
N TYR A 809 -26.36 -2.85 4.68
CA TYR A 809 -27.66 -3.12 4.07
C TYR A 809 -28.82 -2.71 4.97
N SER A 810 -28.62 -1.76 5.90
CA SER A 810 -29.67 -1.30 6.83
C SER A 810 -30.89 -0.69 6.15
N ASP A 811 -30.76 -0.26 4.88
CA ASP A 811 -31.84 0.25 4.05
C ASP A 811 -32.65 -0.85 3.33
N TYR A 812 -32.31 -2.12 3.56
CA TYR A 812 -33.03 -3.29 3.05
C TYR A 812 -33.79 -3.96 4.18
N VAL A 813 -35.03 -4.36 3.91
CA VAL A 813 -35.83 -5.19 4.83
C VAL A 813 -35.19 -6.59 4.90
N PRO A 814 -34.73 -7.04 6.08
CA PRO A 814 -34.09 -8.35 6.22
C PRO A 814 -35.15 -9.45 6.35
N ILE A 815 -35.04 -10.47 5.50
CA ILE A 815 -35.94 -11.62 5.48
C ILE A 815 -35.08 -12.86 5.64
N TYR A 816 -35.34 -13.66 6.68
CA TYR A 816 -34.58 -14.88 6.95
C TYR A 816 -35.42 -16.08 6.56
N THR A 817 -34.85 -17.01 5.81
CA THR A 817 -35.58 -18.16 5.27
C THR A 817 -34.86 -19.45 5.61
N ASP A 818 -35.62 -20.43 6.08
CA ASP A 818 -35.07 -21.75 6.41
C ASP A 818 -36.09 -22.86 6.13
N GLY A 819 -35.59 -24.07 5.89
CA GLY A 819 -36.35 -25.29 5.62
C GLY A 819 -35.89 -26.45 6.49
N SER A 820 -36.84 -27.19 7.04
CA SER A 820 -36.60 -28.30 7.96
C SER A 820 -37.28 -29.58 7.47
N LYS A 821 -36.63 -30.71 7.69
CA LYS A 821 -37.19 -32.05 7.49
C LYS A 821 -36.90 -32.95 8.69
N SER A 822 -37.95 -33.63 9.14
CA SER A 822 -37.92 -34.78 10.06
C SER A 822 -38.70 -35.95 9.43
N ASP A 823 -38.77 -37.09 10.11
CA ASP A 823 -39.31 -38.32 9.51
C ASP A 823 -40.76 -38.18 8.99
N ASN A 824 -41.59 -37.39 9.68
CA ASN A 824 -43.00 -37.20 9.34
C ASN A 824 -43.40 -35.73 9.10
N HIS A 825 -42.45 -34.79 9.16
CA HIS A 825 -42.75 -33.37 9.03
C HIS A 825 -41.70 -32.65 8.18
N VAL A 826 -42.16 -31.91 7.17
CA VAL A 826 -41.35 -31.03 6.33
C VAL A 826 -41.94 -29.63 6.45
N GLY A 827 -41.18 -28.68 6.95
CA GLY A 827 -41.68 -27.33 7.22
C GLY A 827 -40.73 -26.26 6.71
N SER A 828 -41.28 -25.18 6.18
CA SER A 828 -40.51 -24.08 5.58
C SER A 828 -40.97 -22.75 6.16
N ALA A 829 -40.04 -21.84 6.44
CA ALA A 829 -40.39 -20.57 7.06
C ALA A 829 -39.64 -19.37 6.48
N ALA A 830 -40.32 -18.23 6.48
CA ALA A 830 -39.76 -16.91 6.18
C ALA A 830 -40.09 -15.93 7.32
N VAL A 831 -39.04 -15.41 7.97
CA VAL A 831 -39.11 -14.47 9.09
C VAL A 831 -38.82 -13.06 8.58
N PHE A 832 -39.81 -12.19 8.73
CA PHE A 832 -39.73 -10.76 8.48
C PHE A 832 -39.47 -10.02 9.81
N PRO A 833 -39.16 -8.71 9.79
CA PRO A 833 -38.97 -7.95 11.03
C PRO A 833 -40.20 -8.01 11.94
N ASP A 834 -41.39 -7.89 11.36
CA ASP A 834 -42.64 -7.68 12.10
C ASP A 834 -43.51 -8.94 12.21
N PHE A 835 -43.26 -9.97 11.39
CA PHE A 835 -44.07 -11.19 11.38
C PHE A 835 -43.28 -12.38 10.86
N THR A 836 -43.81 -13.59 11.05
CA THR A 836 -43.23 -14.85 10.55
C THR A 836 -44.28 -15.64 9.82
N ILE A 837 -43.89 -16.28 8.73
CA ILE A 837 -44.74 -17.19 7.97
C ILE A 837 -44.04 -18.54 7.95
N ALA A 838 -44.78 -19.59 8.27
CA ALA A 838 -44.30 -20.95 8.21
C ALA A 838 -45.41 -21.83 7.63
N GLU A 839 -45.04 -22.73 6.73
CA GLU A 839 -45.96 -23.67 6.08
C GLU A 839 -45.36 -25.08 6.09
N THR A 840 -46.23 -26.06 6.29
CA THR A 840 -45.91 -27.48 6.25
C THR A 840 -46.11 -27.99 4.83
N LEU A 841 -45.05 -28.59 4.29
CA LEU A 841 -45.06 -29.28 3.00
C LEU A 841 -45.36 -30.77 3.21
N HIS A 842 -45.73 -31.44 2.12
CA HIS A 842 -45.92 -32.88 2.13
C HIS A 842 -44.66 -33.62 2.63
N PRO A 843 -44.78 -34.71 3.42
CA PRO A 843 -43.63 -35.46 3.96
C PRO A 843 -42.63 -35.99 2.93
N PHE A 844 -43.07 -36.15 1.68
CA PHE A 844 -42.22 -36.59 0.56
C PHE A 844 -41.22 -35.51 0.11
N CYS A 845 -41.50 -34.23 0.36
CA CYS A 845 -40.61 -33.14 -0.01
C CYS A 845 -39.23 -33.29 0.65
N SER A 846 -38.17 -32.96 -0.09
CA SER A 846 -36.80 -32.97 0.43
C SER A 846 -36.49 -31.72 1.26
N VAL A 847 -35.42 -31.77 2.07
CA VAL A 847 -34.89 -30.56 2.75
C VAL A 847 -34.61 -29.46 1.72
N TYR A 848 -34.04 -29.83 0.57
CA TYR A 848 -33.76 -28.91 -0.51
C TYR A 848 -35.02 -28.22 -1.07
N THR A 849 -36.11 -28.97 -1.25
CA THR A 849 -37.41 -28.40 -1.66
C THR A 849 -37.97 -27.47 -0.60
N SER A 850 -37.84 -27.83 0.67
CA SER A 850 -38.25 -26.98 1.79
C SER A 850 -37.46 -25.67 1.85
N GLU A 851 -36.14 -25.73 1.71
CA GLU A 851 -35.27 -24.55 1.65
C GLU A 851 -35.62 -23.63 0.47
N LEU A 852 -35.88 -24.19 -0.72
CA LEU A 852 -36.34 -23.42 -1.88
C LEU A 852 -37.72 -22.80 -1.67
N TYR A 853 -38.61 -23.53 -1.02
CA TYR A 853 -39.96 -23.06 -0.71
C TYR A 853 -39.94 -21.91 0.31
N ALA A 854 -39.04 -21.96 1.29
CA ALA A 854 -38.81 -20.86 2.23
C ALA A 854 -38.40 -19.57 1.49
N ILE A 855 -37.53 -19.67 0.49
CA ILE A 855 -37.15 -18.53 -0.37
C ILE A 855 -38.36 -18.04 -1.19
N TYR A 856 -39.16 -18.97 -1.74
CA TYR A 856 -40.40 -18.65 -2.46
C TYR A 856 -41.38 -17.87 -1.57
N LEU A 857 -41.63 -18.31 -0.34
CA LEU A 857 -42.49 -17.62 0.63
C LEU A 857 -42.01 -16.19 0.90
N GLY A 858 -40.69 -16.02 1.07
CA GLY A 858 -40.07 -14.71 1.21
C GLY A 858 -40.36 -13.80 0.01
N LEU A 859 -40.17 -14.30 -1.22
CA LEU A 859 -40.41 -13.55 -2.45
C LEU A 859 -41.90 -13.24 -2.68
N LEU A 860 -42.77 -14.20 -2.41
CA LEU A 860 -44.22 -14.03 -2.53
C LEU A 860 -44.69 -12.88 -1.64
N LYS A 861 -44.20 -12.83 -0.40
CA LYS A 861 -44.61 -11.80 0.56
C LYS A 861 -43.94 -10.46 0.31
N ILE A 862 -42.74 -10.44 -0.28
CA ILE A 862 -42.18 -9.22 -0.86
C ILE A 862 -43.10 -8.64 -1.93
N SER A 863 -43.66 -9.50 -2.78
CA SER A 863 -44.60 -9.08 -3.82
C SER A 863 -45.92 -8.57 -3.25
N THR A 864 -46.49 -9.24 -2.24
CA THR A 864 -47.78 -8.82 -1.69
C THR A 864 -47.68 -7.54 -0.85
N LEU A 865 -46.56 -7.33 -0.15
CA LEU A 865 -46.36 -6.18 0.75
C LEU A 865 -45.60 -5.01 0.09
N ASN A 866 -45.26 -5.10 -1.19
CA ASN A 866 -44.62 -4.03 -1.98
C ASN A 866 -43.32 -3.45 -1.36
N PHE A 867 -42.44 -4.29 -0.82
CA PHE A 867 -41.15 -3.80 -0.30
C PHE A 867 -40.26 -3.24 -1.42
N LYS A 868 -39.75 -2.00 -1.24
CA LYS A 868 -38.85 -1.33 -2.22
C LYS A 868 -37.43 -1.91 -2.23
N LYS A 869 -36.91 -2.33 -1.08
CA LYS A 869 -35.58 -2.92 -0.90
C LYS A 869 -35.67 -4.06 0.10
N ALA A 870 -35.28 -5.26 -0.31
CA ALA A 870 -35.34 -6.44 0.54
C ALA A 870 -34.09 -7.31 0.34
N ILE A 871 -33.64 -7.95 1.42
CA ILE A 871 -32.52 -8.89 1.39
C ILE A 871 -32.97 -10.21 2.01
N ILE A 872 -32.86 -11.29 1.24
CA ILE A 872 -33.18 -12.64 1.66
C ILE A 872 -31.89 -13.29 2.15
N TYR A 873 -31.86 -13.58 3.45
CA TYR A 873 -30.82 -14.35 4.13
C TYR A 873 -31.24 -15.81 4.19
N THR A 874 -30.43 -16.71 3.65
CA THR A 874 -30.66 -18.16 3.69
C THR A 874 -29.36 -18.89 3.95
N ASP A 875 -29.40 -19.98 4.69
CA ASP A 875 -28.29 -20.91 4.88
C ASP A 875 -28.23 -22.03 3.85
N SER A 876 -29.25 -22.13 2.99
CA SER A 876 -29.27 -23.01 1.82
C SER A 876 -28.32 -22.52 0.72
N ARG A 877 -27.08 -23.00 0.77
CA ARG A 877 -26.11 -22.77 -0.32
C ARG A 877 -26.56 -23.44 -1.62
N SER A 878 -27.20 -24.60 -1.50
CA SER A 878 -27.86 -25.36 -2.56
C SER A 878 -28.92 -24.50 -3.26
N GLY A 879 -29.83 -23.87 -2.51
CA GLY A 879 -30.89 -23.02 -3.04
C GLY A 879 -30.37 -21.79 -3.80
N ILE A 880 -29.37 -21.08 -3.24
CA ILE A 880 -28.77 -19.93 -3.94
C ILE A 880 -28.06 -20.37 -5.22
N ASN A 881 -27.33 -21.49 -5.21
CA ASN A 881 -26.66 -21.99 -6.40
C ASN A 881 -27.68 -22.37 -7.48
N ALA A 882 -28.80 -22.98 -7.10
CA ALA A 882 -29.89 -23.34 -8.00
C ALA A 882 -30.52 -22.12 -8.69
N LEU A 883 -30.74 -21.03 -7.94
CA LEU A 883 -31.22 -19.76 -8.50
C LEU A 883 -30.19 -19.11 -9.44
N ARG A 884 -28.89 -19.28 -9.18
CA ARG A 884 -27.82 -18.78 -10.07
C ARG A 884 -27.68 -19.60 -11.36
N SER A 885 -27.91 -20.91 -11.30
CA SER A 885 -27.85 -21.84 -12.44
C SER A 885 -29.22 -22.12 -13.06
N ALA A 886 -30.19 -21.24 -12.81
CA ALA A 886 -31.56 -21.24 -13.31
C ALA A 886 -31.76 -21.81 -14.72
N LYS A 887 -30.89 -21.42 -15.67
CA LYS A 887 -30.96 -21.82 -17.09
C LYS A 887 -30.84 -23.33 -17.33
N HIS A 888 -30.34 -24.07 -16.35
CA HIS A 888 -30.08 -25.52 -16.44
C HIS A 888 -30.79 -26.31 -15.34
N ASN A 889 -31.74 -25.71 -14.62
CA ASN A 889 -32.43 -26.34 -13.51
C ASN A 889 -33.91 -26.55 -13.85
N THR A 890 -34.41 -27.78 -13.72
CA THR A 890 -35.79 -28.16 -14.04
C THR A 890 -36.73 -28.13 -12.82
N HIS A 891 -36.23 -27.77 -11.65
CA HIS A 891 -37.02 -27.78 -10.42
C HIS A 891 -38.12 -26.69 -10.44
N PRO A 892 -39.40 -27.03 -10.22
CA PRO A 892 -40.53 -26.10 -10.38
C PRO A 892 -40.43 -24.86 -9.48
N LEU A 893 -40.01 -25.01 -8.22
CA LEU A 893 -39.82 -23.87 -7.30
C LEU A 893 -38.72 -22.90 -7.73
N VAL A 894 -37.68 -23.37 -8.43
CA VAL A 894 -36.61 -22.50 -8.93
C VAL A 894 -37.18 -21.57 -10.01
N MET A 895 -37.99 -22.12 -10.91
CA MET A 895 -38.68 -21.35 -11.96
C MET A 895 -39.68 -20.36 -11.36
N GLN A 896 -40.45 -20.76 -10.34
CA GLN A 896 -41.38 -19.86 -9.64
C GLN A 896 -40.67 -18.71 -8.90
N CYS A 897 -39.55 -19.00 -8.22
CA CYS A 897 -38.73 -17.97 -7.57
C CYS A 897 -38.16 -16.98 -8.59
N LEU A 898 -37.69 -17.46 -9.75
CA LEU A 898 -37.18 -16.61 -10.83
C LEU A 898 -38.29 -15.77 -11.45
N HIS A 899 -39.46 -16.35 -11.68
CA HIS A 899 -40.62 -15.64 -12.19
C HIS A 899 -40.99 -14.49 -11.24
N LEU A 900 -41.16 -14.77 -9.94
CA LEU A 900 -41.44 -13.74 -8.93
C LEU A 900 -40.34 -12.67 -8.88
N HIS A 901 -39.07 -13.07 -8.89
CA HIS A 901 -37.94 -12.13 -8.93
C HIS A 901 -37.99 -11.23 -10.17
N HIS A 902 -38.35 -11.78 -11.33
CA HIS A 902 -38.50 -11.04 -12.58
C HIS A 902 -39.74 -10.14 -12.61
N THR A 903 -40.81 -10.50 -11.93
CA THR A 903 -42.00 -9.65 -11.78
C THR A 903 -41.72 -8.46 -10.86
N LEU A 904 -40.83 -8.64 -9.88
CA LEU A 904 -40.41 -7.62 -8.91
C LEU A 904 -39.31 -6.67 -9.41
N LYS A 905 -39.29 -6.29 -10.71
CA LYS A 905 -38.24 -5.41 -11.28
C LYS A 905 -38.12 -4.05 -10.60
N LYS A 906 -39.20 -3.54 -10.03
CA LYS A 906 -39.24 -2.25 -9.32
C LYS A 906 -38.66 -2.33 -7.90
N SER A 907 -38.47 -3.52 -7.36
CA SER A 907 -37.92 -3.77 -6.02
C SER A 907 -36.47 -4.23 -6.10
N LYS A 908 -35.59 -3.67 -5.28
CA LYS A 908 -34.18 -4.06 -5.23
C LYS A 908 -34.00 -5.24 -4.28
N ILE A 909 -34.05 -6.46 -4.82
CA ILE A 909 -33.92 -7.70 -4.05
C ILE A 909 -32.48 -8.20 -4.10
N LYS A 910 -31.94 -8.57 -2.94
CA LYS A 910 -30.61 -9.21 -2.80
C LYS A 910 -30.75 -10.56 -2.10
N TYR A 911 -29.90 -11.50 -2.47
CA TYR A 911 -29.78 -12.80 -1.81
C TYR A 911 -28.44 -12.87 -1.09
N CYS A 912 -28.43 -13.29 0.16
CA CYS A 912 -27.24 -13.41 0.98
C CYS A 912 -27.20 -14.79 1.61
N TRP A 913 -26.15 -15.55 1.30
CA TRP A 913 -25.89 -16.80 2.00
C TRP A 913 -25.34 -16.50 3.39
N ILE A 914 -25.89 -17.14 4.41
CA ILE A 914 -25.39 -17.10 5.79
C ILE A 914 -25.11 -18.52 6.29
N PRO A 915 -24.14 -18.73 7.20
CA PRO A 915 -23.97 -20.05 7.80
C PRO A 915 -25.16 -20.39 8.71
N GLY A 916 -25.62 -21.64 8.69
CA GLY A 916 -26.67 -22.15 9.58
C GLY A 916 -26.16 -22.42 11.01
N HIS A 917 -27.06 -22.35 11.99
CA HIS A 917 -26.81 -22.63 13.42
C HIS A 917 -25.66 -21.85 14.09
N VAL A 918 -25.30 -20.66 13.58
CA VAL A 918 -24.25 -19.80 14.16
C VAL A 918 -24.80 -18.68 15.05
N GLY A 919 -26.06 -18.73 15.48
CA GLY A 919 -26.63 -17.75 16.40
C GLY A 919 -27.02 -16.42 15.76
N ILE A 920 -27.36 -16.42 14.46
CA ILE A 920 -27.94 -15.24 13.80
C ILE A 920 -29.43 -15.17 14.20
N PRO A 921 -29.89 -14.18 14.98
CA PRO A 921 -31.22 -14.20 15.58
C PRO A 921 -32.38 -14.31 14.59
N GLY A 922 -32.20 -13.84 13.36
CA GLY A 922 -33.19 -14.03 12.29
C GLY A 922 -33.22 -15.45 11.73
N ASN A 923 -32.05 -16.07 11.54
CA ASN A 923 -31.94 -17.44 11.02
C ASN A 923 -32.42 -18.46 12.06
N GLU A 924 -32.04 -18.30 13.33
CA GLU A 924 -32.49 -19.19 14.40
C GLU A 924 -34.03 -19.12 14.59
N ARG A 925 -34.63 -17.95 14.36
CA ARG A 925 -36.09 -17.81 14.34
C ARG A 925 -36.71 -18.52 13.14
N ALA A 926 -36.08 -18.47 11.96
CA ALA A 926 -36.55 -19.16 10.77
C ALA A 926 -36.45 -20.68 10.94
N ASP A 927 -35.34 -21.20 11.47
CA ASP A 927 -35.15 -22.62 11.81
C ASP A 927 -36.23 -23.12 12.79
N LYS A 928 -36.44 -22.37 13.88
CA LYS A 928 -37.46 -22.72 14.87
C LYS A 928 -38.86 -22.71 14.26
N ALA A 929 -39.20 -21.69 13.47
CA ALA A 929 -40.50 -21.58 12.82
C ALA A 929 -40.74 -22.68 11.76
N ALA A 930 -39.70 -23.06 11.02
CA ALA A 930 -39.75 -24.15 10.06
C ALA A 930 -39.99 -25.50 10.75
N LYS A 931 -39.40 -25.73 11.92
CA LYS A 931 -39.62 -26.96 12.72
C LYS A 931 -41.00 -27.05 13.38
N SER A 932 -41.65 -25.92 13.62
CA SER A 932 -42.95 -25.83 14.31
C SER A 932 -44.09 -25.43 13.37
N ALA A 933 -43.94 -25.65 12.06
CA ALA A 933 -44.96 -25.27 11.09
C ALA A 933 -46.21 -26.17 11.25
N ASN A 934 -47.40 -25.58 11.34
CA ASN A 934 -48.66 -26.31 11.51
C ASN A 934 -49.65 -26.10 10.35
N ALA A 935 -49.46 -25.08 9.51
CA ALA A 935 -50.34 -24.79 8.38
C ALA A 935 -50.02 -25.73 7.21
N SER A 936 -50.89 -26.69 6.92
CA SER A 936 -50.67 -27.71 5.89
C SER A 936 -50.98 -27.22 4.47
N ARG A 937 -50.06 -27.44 3.54
CA ARG A 937 -50.30 -27.33 2.10
C ARG A 937 -50.23 -28.72 1.48
N GLU A 938 -51.38 -29.40 1.39
CA GLU A 938 -51.42 -30.84 1.04
C GLU A 938 -51.08 -31.17 -0.42
N ALA A 939 -51.03 -30.20 -1.35
CA ALA A 939 -51.06 -30.51 -2.78
C ALA A 939 -49.73 -30.44 -3.56
N PHE A 940 -48.61 -29.96 -2.99
CA PHE A 940 -47.38 -29.73 -3.76
C PHE A 940 -46.23 -30.69 -3.41
N VAL A 941 -45.91 -31.60 -4.33
CA VAL A 941 -44.71 -32.46 -4.31
C VAL A 941 -44.04 -32.41 -5.68
N PRO A 942 -42.78 -31.95 -5.80
CA PRO A 942 -42.04 -32.03 -7.05
C PRO A 942 -41.85 -33.49 -7.49
N LEU A 943 -41.95 -33.78 -8.78
CA LEU A 943 -41.79 -35.14 -9.34
C LEU A 943 -40.48 -35.81 -8.88
N ILE A 944 -39.38 -35.05 -8.76
CA ILE A 944 -38.09 -35.57 -8.31
C ILE A 944 -38.13 -36.08 -6.86
N ASP A 945 -38.87 -35.40 -5.99
CA ASP A 945 -39.05 -35.78 -4.59
C ASP A 945 -40.01 -36.98 -4.48
N ALA A 946 -41.06 -37.01 -5.29
CA ALA A 946 -41.98 -38.15 -5.38
C ALA A 946 -41.26 -39.42 -5.87
N LEU A 947 -40.48 -39.33 -6.95
CA LEU A 947 -39.67 -40.44 -7.46
C LEU A 947 -38.65 -40.94 -6.43
N GLN A 948 -38.03 -40.02 -5.68
CA GLN A 948 -37.12 -40.39 -4.60
C GLN A 948 -37.85 -41.06 -3.43
N ALA A 949 -39.07 -40.63 -3.09
CA ALA A 949 -39.91 -41.29 -2.08
C ALA A 949 -40.31 -42.71 -2.52
N VAL A 950 -40.67 -42.91 -3.79
CA VAL A 950 -40.91 -44.24 -4.39
C VAL A 950 -39.66 -45.10 -4.35
N LYS A 951 -38.50 -44.54 -4.69
CA LYS A 951 -37.22 -45.27 -4.59
C LYS A 951 -36.91 -45.67 -3.14
N LEU A 952 -37.15 -44.78 -2.17
CA LEU A 952 -36.96 -45.08 -0.75
C LEU A 952 -37.96 -46.12 -0.23
N SER A 953 -39.21 -46.10 -0.70
CA SER A 953 -40.20 -47.14 -0.35
C SER A 953 -39.79 -48.50 -0.94
N GLN A 954 -39.30 -48.53 -2.18
CA GLN A 954 -38.70 -49.72 -2.79
C GLN A 954 -37.51 -50.23 -1.99
N TYR A 955 -36.59 -49.36 -1.56
CA TYR A 955 -35.47 -49.77 -0.68
C TYR A 955 -35.95 -50.29 0.68
N ARG A 956 -37.01 -49.73 1.27
CA ARG A 956 -37.59 -50.24 2.53
C ARG A 956 -38.23 -51.62 2.33
N VAL A 957 -38.84 -51.86 1.18
CA VAL A 957 -39.37 -53.19 0.82
C VAL A 957 -38.21 -54.16 0.57
N TRP A 958 -37.21 -53.75 -0.20
CA TRP A 958 -36.01 -54.56 -0.44
C TRP A 958 -35.29 -54.87 0.88
N GLN A 959 -35.20 -53.91 1.81
CA GLN A 959 -34.52 -54.10 3.09
C GLN A 959 -35.27 -55.13 3.93
N ARG A 960 -36.60 -55.08 3.94
CA ARG A 960 -37.43 -56.12 4.56
C ARG A 960 -37.21 -57.50 3.93
N ILE A 961 -37.08 -57.57 2.61
CA ILE A 961 -36.76 -58.84 1.92
C ILE A 961 -35.36 -59.32 2.32
N TRP A 962 -34.38 -58.41 2.38
CA TRP A 962 -33.00 -58.70 2.78
C TRP A 962 -32.89 -59.15 4.25
N ASP A 963 -33.65 -58.52 5.14
CA ASP A 963 -33.76 -58.90 6.55
C ASP A 963 -34.34 -60.32 6.73
N GLY A 964 -35.16 -60.77 5.77
CA GLY A 964 -35.63 -62.16 5.69
C GLY A 964 -34.58 -63.17 5.21
N GLN A 965 -33.42 -62.73 4.70
CA GLN A 965 -32.33 -63.60 4.21
C GLN A 965 -31.33 -63.97 5.31
N SER A 966 -31.80 -64.29 6.51
CA SER A 966 -30.97 -64.56 7.70
C SER A 966 -29.95 -65.70 7.54
N ASN A 967 -30.23 -66.65 6.63
CA ASN A 967 -29.33 -67.77 6.29
C ASN A 967 -28.27 -67.43 5.22
N ASN A 968 -28.31 -66.23 4.63
CA ASN A 968 -27.32 -65.79 3.64
C ASN A 968 -26.02 -65.36 4.34
N LYS A 969 -24.87 -65.93 3.92
CA LYS A 969 -23.54 -65.60 4.48
C LYS A 969 -23.22 -64.10 4.38
N LEU A 970 -23.66 -63.45 3.29
CA LEU A 970 -23.44 -62.03 3.08
C LEU A 970 -24.28 -61.16 4.04
N TYR A 971 -25.48 -61.61 4.44
CA TYR A 971 -26.33 -60.88 5.39
C TYR A 971 -25.63 -60.69 6.75
N LYS A 972 -24.90 -61.72 7.23
CA LYS A 972 -24.12 -61.65 8.48
C LYS A 972 -23.05 -60.55 8.46
N ILE A 973 -22.51 -60.23 7.29
CA ILE A 973 -21.45 -59.22 7.10
C ILE A 973 -22.07 -57.86 6.75
N GLN A 974 -23.23 -57.86 6.09
CA GLN A 974 -23.90 -56.66 5.59
C GLN A 974 -25.42 -56.75 5.79
N PRO A 975 -25.93 -56.42 6.99
CA PRO A 975 -27.36 -56.45 7.28
C PRO A 975 -28.15 -55.32 6.59
N SER A 976 -27.49 -54.29 6.06
CA SER A 976 -28.15 -53.20 5.32
C SER A 976 -27.82 -53.27 3.82
N ILE A 977 -28.79 -53.02 2.94
CA ILE A 977 -28.56 -53.09 1.48
C ILE A 977 -27.67 -51.95 0.92
N LYS A 978 -27.13 -51.07 1.77
CA LYS A 978 -26.15 -50.06 1.33
C LYS A 978 -24.85 -50.73 0.89
N GLY A 979 -24.48 -50.57 -0.38
CA GLY A 979 -23.30 -51.22 -0.97
C GLY A 979 -21.98 -50.91 -0.26
N PHE A 980 -21.00 -51.80 -0.43
CA PHE A 980 -19.63 -51.55 0.02
C PHE A 980 -18.97 -50.42 -0.78
N GLY A 981 -18.08 -49.66 -0.15
CA GLY A 981 -17.30 -48.64 -0.87
C GLY A 981 -16.37 -49.29 -1.92
N ASN A 982 -16.30 -48.68 -3.10
CA ASN A 982 -15.44 -49.16 -4.19
C ASN A 982 -13.96 -49.02 -3.82
N LEU A 983 -13.15 -50.05 -4.10
CA LEU A 983 -11.71 -49.96 -4.03
C LEU A 983 -11.14 -49.33 -5.31
N THR A 984 -10.01 -48.61 -5.19
CA THR A 984 -9.34 -47.96 -6.32
C THR A 984 -8.79 -48.93 -7.37
N ILE A 985 -8.66 -50.22 -7.02
CA ILE A 985 -8.13 -51.28 -7.89
C ILE A 985 -9.19 -52.38 -8.05
N ARG A 986 -9.72 -52.54 -9.27
CA ARG A 986 -10.78 -53.49 -9.61
C ARG A 986 -10.49 -54.94 -9.20
N LYS A 987 -9.23 -55.39 -9.31
CA LYS A 987 -8.84 -56.75 -8.93
C LYS A 987 -9.10 -57.04 -7.45
N HIS A 988 -8.76 -56.10 -6.56
CA HIS A 988 -9.01 -56.25 -5.13
C HIS A 988 -10.50 -56.22 -4.80
N ASP A 989 -11.26 -55.38 -5.48
CA ASP A 989 -12.72 -55.27 -5.29
C ASP A 989 -13.43 -56.58 -5.66
N VAL A 990 -13.00 -57.23 -6.75
CA VAL A 990 -13.53 -58.54 -7.17
C VAL A 990 -13.18 -59.63 -6.16
N ILE A 991 -11.92 -59.68 -5.70
CA ILE A 991 -11.47 -60.68 -4.72
C ILE A 991 -12.24 -60.52 -3.41
N LEU A 992 -12.34 -59.30 -2.87
CA LEU A 992 -13.08 -59.04 -1.64
C LEU A 992 -14.57 -59.35 -1.78
N THR A 993 -15.16 -59.05 -2.93
CA THR A 993 -16.58 -59.37 -3.18
C THR A 993 -16.78 -60.88 -3.13
N ARG A 994 -15.94 -61.66 -3.82
CA ARG A 994 -16.01 -63.14 -3.83
C ARG A 994 -15.85 -63.72 -2.43
N LEU A 995 -14.86 -63.25 -1.67
CA LEU A 995 -14.65 -63.65 -0.28
C LEU A 995 -15.88 -63.35 0.60
N ARG A 996 -16.52 -62.18 0.43
CA ARG A 996 -17.71 -61.78 1.21
C ARG A 996 -18.95 -62.62 0.91
N VAL A 997 -19.12 -63.06 -0.34
CA VAL A 997 -20.21 -63.98 -0.71
C VAL A 997 -19.86 -65.45 -0.50
N GLY A 998 -18.65 -65.76 -0.02
CA GLY A 998 -18.21 -67.12 0.32
C GLY A 998 -17.72 -67.95 -0.87
N HIS A 999 -17.33 -67.31 -1.96
CA HIS A 999 -16.61 -67.93 -3.08
C HIS A 999 -15.11 -67.67 -2.91
N PHE A 1000 -14.32 -68.72 -2.73
CA PHE A 1000 -12.86 -68.64 -2.61
C PHE A 1000 -12.18 -68.54 -3.98
#